data_AF-A0A549TI68-F1
#
_entry.id   AF-A0A549TI68-F1
#
_cell.length_a   1.000
_cell.length_b   1.000
_cell.length_c   1.000
_cell.angle_alpha   90.00
_cell.angle_beta   90.00
_cell.angle_gamma   90.00
#
_symmetry.space_group_name_H-M   'P 1'
#
loop_
_entity.id
_entity.type
_entity.pdbx_description
1 polymer ?
#
loop_
_entity_poly.entity_id
_entity_poly.type
_entity_poly.pdbx_seq_one_letter_code
_entity_poly.pdbx_strand_id
1 'polypeptide(L)'
;ALGGDERMQLVTSKRGHLLSLGLARLRKHAPGLRTIGLSATVSDPLDLQRWLVPQGEKPAPPAGLVHVTGGAAPDISIMTSGERIPWSGHVATYAIPSVYEEIRKHRTTLIFVNTRFQAELLFQELWTINEDSLPIALHHGSLDVSQRRKVEAAMSANRLRAVVATSTLDMGLDWGDVDLVVHVGAPKGASRLAQRIGRSNHRMDEPSKAILVPANRFEVMECQAALDANYLGAQDTPPVGEGALDVLAQHVLGMACAEPFDALSLYEEVTSASPYAGISWEMFERIVDFVATGGYALRTYERYAKIRRTKEGRWRVSNPQIAQQYRMNLGTIVEDTELNVRLVKRNQLGSLGRGGLSLGKVEEYFLEQLVQGDTFLFSGKVLRFEGIRENECLVTNAFSMDPKIPAYAGGKFPLSTYLADQVRAMLADTSRWSVLPEQVREWLAIQKQKSMLPKRDELLIETFPRGNRFFLVAYCFEGRLAHQTLGMLLTRRLERAGARPLGFVANDYALAIWSLNDMGDMIVRGQLSLSELFDEDMLGDDLEAWLAESYMLKRSFRYCAVISGLIERRHPGKEKTGRQVTVSTDLIYDVLRSHEPDHILLEATRRDAASGLLDIGRLGAMLARIKGHVIHRGLDRVSPLAVPVMLEIGREPVAGEGQDLVLEEAADELIAEAMG
;
A
#
# COMPACT_ATOMS: atom_id res chain seq x y z
N ALA A 1 34.16 -6.85 1.98
CA ALA A 1 33.15 -5.78 1.84
C ALA A 1 31.86 -6.42 1.38
N LEU A 2 30.74 -6.18 2.08
CA LEU A 2 29.42 -6.55 1.59
C LEU A 2 28.84 -5.34 0.84
N GLY A 3 28.94 -5.36 -0.49
CA GLY A 3 28.35 -4.37 -1.39
C GLY A 3 27.05 -4.92 -2.00
N GLY A 4 26.01 -4.09 -2.07
CA GLY A 4 24.72 -4.44 -2.65
C GLY A 4 23.97 -3.17 -3.00
N ASP A 5 23.29 -3.18 -4.15
CA ASP A 5 22.61 -2.04 -4.75
C ASP A 5 21.27 -1.72 -4.06
N GLU A 6 20.88 -0.44 -4.07
CA GLU A 6 19.54 0.09 -3.73
C GLU A 6 18.96 -0.29 -2.35
N ARG A 7 19.60 0.17 -1.25
CA ARG A 7 19.29 -0.30 0.12
C ARG A 7 18.08 0.30 0.82
N MET A 8 17.61 1.50 0.51
CA MET A 8 16.62 2.15 1.41
C MET A 8 15.27 1.43 1.48
N GLN A 9 14.74 0.90 0.37
CA GLN A 9 13.51 0.10 0.40
C GLN A 9 13.70 -1.23 1.15
N LEU A 10 14.92 -1.75 1.20
CA LEU A 10 15.25 -2.93 1.97
C LEU A 10 15.30 -2.61 3.47
N VAL A 11 15.97 -1.51 3.83
CA VAL A 11 16.29 -1.14 5.23
C VAL A 11 15.04 -1.03 6.10
N THR A 12 13.97 -0.41 5.59
CA THR A 12 12.71 -0.20 6.32
C THR A 12 11.78 -1.42 6.29
N SER A 13 12.14 -2.48 5.57
CA SER A 13 11.34 -3.70 5.47
C SER A 13 11.77 -4.75 6.50
N LYS A 14 10.89 -5.72 6.78
CA LYS A 14 11.24 -6.90 7.59
C LYS A 14 12.48 -7.65 7.09
N ARG A 15 12.77 -7.60 5.78
CA ARG A 15 14.01 -8.15 5.21
C ARG A 15 15.24 -7.36 5.65
N GLY A 16 15.14 -6.02 5.71
CA GLY A 16 16.18 -5.15 6.25
C GLY A 16 16.42 -5.39 7.74
N HIS A 17 15.36 -5.63 8.50
CA HIS A 17 15.46 -5.99 9.92
C HIS A 17 16.25 -7.30 10.10
N LEU A 18 15.91 -8.35 9.34
CA LEU A 18 16.63 -9.63 9.39
C LEU A 18 18.08 -9.49 8.90
N LEU A 19 18.32 -8.71 7.85
CA LEU A 19 19.67 -8.42 7.36
C LEU A 19 20.50 -7.66 8.41
N SER A 20 19.91 -6.71 9.13
CA SER A 20 20.58 -5.98 10.20
C SER A 20 21.01 -6.90 11.34
N LEU A 21 20.16 -7.86 11.73
CA LEU A 21 20.50 -8.89 12.72
C LEU A 21 21.61 -9.82 12.19
N GLY A 22 21.56 -10.20 10.90
CA GLY A 22 22.63 -10.96 10.25
C GLY A 22 23.96 -10.21 10.22
N LEU A 23 23.96 -8.90 9.98
CA LEU A 23 25.15 -8.05 10.05
C LEU A 23 25.71 -7.97 11.48
N ALA A 24 24.87 -7.85 12.51
CA ALA A 24 25.30 -7.91 13.91
C ALA A 24 26.01 -9.23 14.21
N ARG A 25 25.43 -10.35 13.78
CA ARG A 25 26.06 -11.68 13.94
C ARG A 25 27.39 -11.80 13.20
N LEU A 26 27.46 -11.30 11.97
CA LEU A 26 28.70 -11.32 11.18
C LEU A 26 29.81 -10.49 11.82
N ARG A 27 29.49 -9.35 12.44
CA ARG A 27 30.47 -8.53 13.17
C ARG A 27 31.05 -9.26 14.38
N LYS A 28 30.26 -10.10 15.06
CA LYS A 28 30.74 -10.95 16.17
C LYS A 28 31.74 -12.01 15.69
N HIS A 29 31.48 -12.63 14.54
CA HIS A 29 32.40 -13.62 13.95
C HIS A 29 33.61 -12.99 13.26
N ALA A 30 33.45 -11.79 12.70
CA ALA A 30 34.49 -11.06 11.98
C ALA A 30 34.50 -9.58 12.43
N PRO A 31 35.17 -9.25 13.55
CA PRO A 31 35.20 -7.87 14.09
C PRO A 31 35.76 -6.83 13.12
N GLY A 32 36.57 -7.24 12.14
CA GLY A 32 37.10 -6.39 11.07
C GLY A 32 36.17 -6.19 9.86
N LEU A 33 34.92 -6.65 9.92
CA LEU A 33 33.97 -6.54 8.81
C LEU A 33 33.74 -5.08 8.41
N ARG A 34 33.93 -4.80 7.11
CA ARG A 34 33.55 -3.52 6.50
C ARG A 34 32.25 -3.64 5.72
N THR A 35 31.29 -2.78 6.05
CA THR A 35 29.98 -2.63 5.41
C THR A 35 29.99 -1.37 4.54
N ILE A 36 29.53 -1.48 3.29
CA ILE A 36 29.43 -0.36 2.35
C ILE A 36 28.01 -0.37 1.81
N GLY A 37 27.27 0.73 1.96
CA GLY A 37 25.92 0.89 1.40
C GLY A 37 25.91 1.78 0.17
N LEU A 38 25.08 1.41 -0.81
CA LEU A 38 24.83 2.18 -2.01
C LEU A 38 23.33 2.51 -2.05
N SER A 39 23.00 3.78 -2.29
CA SER A 39 21.62 4.23 -2.47
C SER A 39 21.62 5.50 -3.34
N ALA A 40 20.69 5.56 -4.29
CA ALA A 40 20.47 6.76 -5.10
C ALA A 40 19.65 7.83 -4.37
N THR A 41 18.82 7.41 -3.39
CA THR A 41 17.89 8.30 -2.67
C THR A 41 17.91 7.97 -1.18
N VAL A 42 18.32 8.91 -0.33
CA VAL A 42 18.32 8.87 1.13
C VAL A 42 17.95 10.26 1.69
N SER A 43 16.74 10.40 2.24
CA SER A 43 16.25 11.66 2.84
C SER A 43 17.08 12.11 4.04
N ASP A 44 17.41 11.18 4.93
CA ASP A 44 18.35 11.38 6.04
C ASP A 44 19.52 10.38 5.92
N PRO A 45 20.70 10.82 5.42
CA PRO A 45 21.89 9.98 5.32
C PRO A 45 22.31 9.35 6.65
N LEU A 46 22.04 10.01 7.78
CA LEU A 46 22.49 9.55 9.09
C LEU A 46 21.86 8.23 9.49
N ASP A 47 20.59 8.03 9.12
CA ASP A 47 19.86 6.80 9.36
C ASP A 47 20.55 5.60 8.70
N LEU A 48 20.91 5.74 7.41
CA LEU A 48 21.63 4.68 6.70
C LEU A 48 23.05 4.50 7.22
N GLN A 49 23.74 5.60 7.55
CA GLN A 49 25.09 5.54 8.14
C GLN A 49 25.10 4.78 9.47
N ARG A 50 24.09 4.97 10.32
CA ARG A 50 23.89 4.23 11.58
C ARG A 50 23.53 2.76 11.31
N TRP A 51 22.63 2.50 10.36
CA TRP A 51 22.25 1.13 10.00
C TRP A 51 23.46 0.27 9.57
N LEU A 52 24.44 0.87 8.91
CA LEU A 52 25.65 0.18 8.42
C LEU A 52 26.67 -0.18 9.51
N VAL A 53 26.62 0.42 10.69
CA VAL A 53 27.63 0.26 11.76
C VAL A 53 27.01 -0.36 13.03
N PRO A 54 27.81 -0.95 13.94
CA PRO A 54 27.27 -1.48 15.20
C PRO A 54 26.77 -0.36 16.11
N GLN A 55 25.61 -0.61 16.72
CA GLN A 55 24.99 0.21 17.76
C GLN A 55 25.25 -0.38 19.17
N GLY A 56 24.55 0.10 20.20
CA GLY A 56 24.60 -0.40 21.57
C GLY A 56 25.12 0.65 22.56
N GLU A 57 25.62 0.21 23.73
CA GLU A 57 26.13 1.11 24.78
C GLU A 57 27.33 1.96 24.33
N LYS A 58 28.15 1.41 23.44
CA LYS A 58 29.30 2.09 22.83
C LYS A 58 29.13 2.08 21.31
N PRO A 59 28.26 2.95 20.77
CA PRO A 59 27.98 2.96 19.34
C PRO A 59 29.24 3.34 18.56
N ALA A 60 29.45 2.67 17.43
CA ALA A 60 30.48 3.11 16.49
C ALA A 60 30.10 4.49 15.90
N PRO A 61 31.08 5.30 15.48
CA PRO A 61 30.78 6.50 14.72
C PRO A 61 29.98 6.13 13.45
N PRO A 62 29.06 7.00 12.99
CA PRO A 62 28.33 6.77 11.74
C PRO A 62 29.29 6.45 10.59
N ALA A 63 28.88 5.57 9.68
CA ALA A 63 29.68 5.24 8.49
C ALA A 63 30.05 6.51 7.71
N GLY A 64 31.22 6.53 7.06
CA GLY A 64 31.59 7.66 6.20
C GLY A 64 30.60 7.84 5.05
N LEU A 65 30.21 9.08 4.75
CA LEU A 65 29.37 9.42 3.61
C LEU A 65 30.25 9.84 2.43
N VAL A 66 30.13 9.12 1.31
CA VAL A 66 30.70 9.54 0.03
C VAL A 66 29.54 10.02 -0.83
N HIS A 67 29.46 11.34 -1.02
CA HIS A 67 28.48 11.93 -1.92
C HIS A 67 29.15 12.19 -3.28
N VAL A 68 28.64 11.56 -4.33
CA VAL A 68 29.09 11.80 -5.70
C VAL A 68 28.35 13.01 -6.22
N THR A 69 29.06 14.11 -6.45
CA THR A 69 28.53 15.33 -7.07
C THR A 69 28.86 15.35 -8.55
N GLY A 70 27.86 15.58 -9.41
CA GLY A 70 28.02 15.65 -10.86
C GLY A 70 26.97 14.82 -11.59
N GLY A 71 26.96 14.92 -12.92
CA GLY A 71 25.97 14.30 -13.79
C GLY A 71 25.13 15.33 -14.55
N ALA A 72 24.65 14.98 -15.74
CA ALA A 72 23.74 15.83 -16.48
C ALA A 72 22.40 15.99 -15.74
N ALA A 73 21.90 17.22 -15.63
CA ALA A 73 20.61 17.47 -15.01
C ALA A 73 19.50 16.76 -15.82
N PRO A 74 18.56 16.06 -15.16
CA PRO A 74 17.52 15.33 -15.86
C PRO A 74 16.60 16.30 -16.61
N ASP A 75 16.21 15.91 -17.83
CA ASP A 75 15.27 16.63 -18.68
C ASP A 75 13.88 16.03 -18.48
N ILE A 76 13.11 16.63 -17.55
CA ILE A 76 11.79 16.15 -17.17
C ILE A 76 10.75 17.19 -17.57
N SER A 77 9.69 16.75 -18.25
CA SER A 77 8.56 17.58 -18.64
C SER A 77 7.22 16.94 -18.27
N ILE A 78 6.17 17.75 -18.22
CA ILE A 78 4.79 17.29 -18.11
C ILE A 78 4.17 17.36 -19.50
N MET A 79 3.55 16.27 -19.94
CA MET A 79 2.99 16.16 -21.29
C MET A 79 1.89 17.20 -21.51
N THR A 80 2.04 17.95 -22.60
CA THR A 80 0.99 18.83 -23.13
C THR A 80 0.25 18.10 -24.25
N SER A 81 -1.05 17.85 -24.08
CA SER A 81 -1.93 17.34 -25.13
C SER A 81 -2.85 18.46 -25.65
N GLY A 82 -3.26 18.36 -26.92
CA GLY A 82 -4.31 19.21 -27.48
C GLY A 82 -5.71 18.89 -26.94
N GLU A 83 -5.88 17.75 -26.27
CA GLU A 83 -7.13 17.33 -25.64
C GLU A 83 -7.31 17.90 -24.23
N ARG A 84 -8.56 17.86 -23.73
CA ARG A 84 -8.88 18.35 -22.39
C ARG A 84 -8.45 17.36 -21.33
N ILE A 85 -7.74 17.86 -20.30
CA ILE A 85 -7.37 17.04 -19.14
C ILE A 85 -8.65 16.75 -18.32
N PRO A 86 -9.00 15.46 -18.10
CA PRO A 86 -10.17 15.07 -17.32
C PRO A 86 -10.13 15.61 -15.88
N TRP A 87 -11.30 15.87 -15.30
CA TRP A 87 -11.37 16.26 -13.89
C TRP A 87 -11.10 15.06 -12.99
N SER A 88 -11.56 13.88 -13.41
CA SER A 88 -11.42 12.61 -12.73
C SER A 88 -10.89 11.54 -13.68
N GLY A 89 -10.37 10.46 -13.13
CA GLY A 89 -9.94 9.31 -13.92
C GLY A 89 -8.55 8.85 -13.50
N HIS A 90 -8.30 7.57 -13.79
CA HIS A 90 -7.06 6.89 -13.44
C HIS A 90 -6.24 6.53 -14.70
N VAL A 91 -6.76 6.84 -15.88
CA VAL A 91 -6.19 6.42 -17.15
C VAL A 91 -6.03 7.67 -17.98
N ALA A 92 -4.81 7.96 -18.43
CA ALA A 92 -4.51 9.14 -19.25
C ALA A 92 -4.87 8.89 -20.73
N THR A 93 -6.09 8.44 -21.00
CA THR A 93 -6.51 8.05 -22.35
C THR A 93 -6.42 9.20 -23.36
N TYR A 94 -6.77 10.42 -22.92
CA TYR A 94 -6.66 11.66 -23.71
C TYR A 94 -5.24 11.97 -24.22
N ALA A 95 -4.22 11.30 -23.67
CA ALA A 95 -2.82 11.50 -24.01
C ALA A 95 -2.22 10.34 -24.82
N ILE A 96 -2.98 9.28 -25.10
CA ILE A 96 -2.47 8.10 -25.83
C ILE A 96 -1.84 8.48 -27.18
N PRO A 97 -2.45 9.34 -28.02
CA PRO A 97 -1.82 9.75 -29.28
C PRO A 97 -0.47 10.45 -29.06
N SER A 98 -0.40 11.35 -28.07
CA SER A 98 0.84 12.06 -27.73
C SER A 98 1.91 11.12 -27.18
N VAL A 99 1.54 10.12 -26.36
CA VAL A 99 2.47 9.07 -25.90
C VAL A 99 3.00 8.26 -27.07
N TYR A 100 2.15 7.87 -28.02
CA TYR A 100 2.57 7.13 -29.20
C TYR A 100 3.55 7.92 -30.07
N GLU A 101 3.32 9.22 -30.27
CA GLU A 101 4.26 10.10 -30.97
C GLU A 101 5.62 10.18 -30.27
N GLU A 102 5.67 10.19 -28.94
CA GLU A 102 6.94 10.15 -28.22
C GLU A 102 7.67 8.81 -28.40
N ILE A 103 6.94 7.68 -28.47
CA ILE A 103 7.52 6.36 -28.81
C ILE A 103 8.12 6.37 -30.23
N ARG A 104 7.49 7.07 -31.19
CA ARG A 104 8.00 7.21 -32.56
C ARG A 104 9.33 7.98 -32.60
N LYS A 105 9.46 9.04 -31.81
CA LYS A 105 10.64 9.92 -31.77
C LYS A 105 11.85 9.29 -31.09
N HIS A 106 11.64 8.32 -30.19
CA HIS A 106 12.69 7.73 -29.34
C HIS A 106 12.98 6.27 -29.72
N ARG A 107 14.22 5.82 -29.55
CA ARG A 107 14.66 4.45 -29.89
C ARG A 107 13.98 3.40 -29.01
N THR A 108 13.97 3.60 -27.69
CA THR A 108 13.40 2.67 -26.72
C THR A 108 12.81 3.44 -25.55
N THR A 109 11.48 3.42 -25.45
CA THR A 109 10.72 4.09 -24.38
C THR A 109 10.29 3.13 -23.29
N LEU A 110 10.62 3.42 -22.04
CA LEU A 110 10.11 2.69 -20.88
C LEU A 110 8.91 3.43 -20.30
N ILE A 111 7.72 2.81 -20.31
CA ILE A 111 6.47 3.44 -19.89
C ILE A 111 6.04 2.84 -18.55
N PHE A 112 6.18 3.60 -17.48
CA PHE A 112 5.73 3.20 -16.15
C PHE A 112 4.26 3.56 -15.91
N VAL A 113 3.55 2.63 -15.28
CA VAL A 113 2.20 2.81 -14.74
C VAL A 113 2.15 2.35 -13.28
N ASN A 114 1.15 2.84 -12.54
CA ASN A 114 1.04 2.52 -11.11
C ASN A 114 0.38 1.15 -10.86
N THR A 115 -0.55 0.72 -11.72
CA THR A 115 -1.32 -0.52 -11.51
C THR A 115 -1.25 -1.47 -12.71
N ARG A 116 -1.48 -2.76 -12.45
CA ARG A 116 -1.56 -3.80 -13.51
C ARG A 116 -2.69 -3.52 -14.50
N PHE A 117 -3.84 -3.07 -14.01
CA PHE A 117 -4.98 -2.67 -14.84
C PHE A 117 -4.63 -1.53 -15.80
N GLN A 118 -3.94 -0.48 -15.31
CA GLN A 118 -3.45 0.59 -16.17
C GLN A 118 -2.46 0.06 -17.22
N ALA A 119 -1.61 -0.91 -16.87
CA ALA A 119 -0.62 -1.48 -17.79
C ALA A 119 -1.30 -2.19 -18.97
N GLU A 120 -2.26 -3.07 -18.66
CA GLU A 120 -3.03 -3.80 -19.66
C GLU A 120 -3.85 -2.85 -20.54
N LEU A 121 -4.58 -1.92 -19.93
CA LEU A 121 -5.41 -0.97 -20.67
C LEU A 121 -4.57 -0.07 -21.58
N LEU A 122 -3.50 0.54 -21.05
CA LEU A 122 -2.60 1.38 -21.84
C LEU A 122 -1.97 0.60 -23.00
N PHE A 123 -1.56 -0.65 -22.77
CA PHE A 123 -1.02 -1.50 -23.81
C PHE A 123 -2.05 -1.77 -24.91
N GLN A 124 -3.31 -2.09 -24.57
CA GLN A 124 -4.37 -2.32 -25.56
C GLN A 124 -4.69 -1.07 -26.37
N GLU A 125 -4.74 0.09 -25.72
CA GLU A 125 -5.01 1.37 -26.38
C GLU A 125 -3.86 1.76 -27.33
N LEU A 126 -2.60 1.64 -26.89
CA LEU A 126 -1.43 1.85 -27.75
C LEU A 126 -1.42 0.86 -28.92
N TRP A 127 -1.78 -0.41 -28.68
CA TRP A 127 -1.86 -1.43 -29.72
C TRP A 127 -2.91 -1.09 -30.78
N THR A 128 -4.05 -0.53 -30.36
CA THR A 128 -5.17 -0.16 -31.25
C THR A 128 -4.76 0.94 -32.23
N ILE A 129 -3.94 1.90 -31.78
CA ILE A 129 -3.47 3.01 -32.62
C ILE A 129 -2.10 2.76 -33.27
N ASN A 130 -1.53 1.55 -33.14
CA ASN A 130 -0.17 1.24 -33.56
C ASN A 130 -0.05 1.04 -35.09
N GLU A 131 -0.26 2.10 -35.86
CA GLU A 131 -0.24 2.08 -37.33
C GLU A 131 1.12 1.63 -37.89
N ASP A 132 2.23 2.01 -37.25
CA ASP A 132 3.59 1.66 -37.69
C ASP A 132 4.02 0.23 -37.28
N SER A 133 3.15 -0.53 -36.59
CA SER A 133 3.49 -1.86 -36.05
C SER A 133 4.74 -1.87 -35.18
N LEU A 134 4.93 -0.82 -34.38
CA LEU A 134 6.08 -0.71 -33.47
C LEU A 134 6.09 -1.90 -32.49
N PRO A 135 7.24 -2.52 -32.22
CA PRO A 135 7.36 -3.59 -31.23
C PRO A 135 7.21 -3.02 -29.81
N ILE A 136 5.98 -3.04 -29.30
CA ILE A 136 5.60 -2.65 -27.93
C ILE A 136 5.35 -3.92 -27.11
N ALA A 137 5.86 -3.98 -25.89
CA ALA A 137 5.66 -5.11 -24.98
C ALA A 137 5.02 -4.69 -23.65
N LEU A 138 4.42 -5.66 -22.95
CA LEU A 138 3.84 -5.51 -21.61
C LEU A 138 4.70 -6.27 -20.59
N HIS A 139 4.94 -5.69 -19.42
CA HIS A 139 5.72 -6.32 -18.34
C HIS A 139 5.14 -6.03 -16.94
N HIS A 140 4.55 -7.04 -16.30
CA HIS A 140 4.13 -6.94 -14.90
C HIS A 140 4.17 -8.32 -14.20
N GLY A 141 4.09 -8.31 -12.87
CA GLY A 141 4.32 -9.51 -12.04
C GLY A 141 3.37 -10.68 -12.31
N SER A 142 2.15 -10.41 -12.77
CA SER A 142 1.16 -11.45 -13.11
C SER A 142 1.41 -12.16 -14.44
N LEU A 143 2.37 -11.73 -15.25
CA LEU A 143 2.73 -12.44 -16.49
C LEU A 143 3.54 -13.70 -16.16
N ASP A 144 3.33 -14.73 -16.98
CA ASP A 144 4.10 -15.97 -16.90
C ASP A 144 5.61 -15.70 -16.95
N VAL A 145 6.38 -16.45 -16.16
CA VAL A 145 7.83 -16.30 -16.06
C VAL A 145 8.49 -16.42 -17.44
N SER A 146 8.00 -17.32 -18.30
CA SER A 146 8.50 -17.50 -19.65
C SER A 146 8.24 -16.28 -20.55
N GLN A 147 7.10 -15.59 -20.37
CA GLN A 147 6.77 -14.37 -21.09
C GLN A 147 7.62 -13.21 -20.60
N ARG A 148 7.78 -13.04 -19.28
CA ARG A 148 8.67 -12.00 -18.71
C ARG A 148 10.10 -12.14 -19.24
N ARG A 149 10.68 -13.34 -19.18
CA ARG A 149 12.02 -13.62 -19.73
C ARG A 149 12.15 -13.31 -21.23
N LYS A 150 11.09 -13.52 -22.01
CA LYS A 150 11.09 -13.16 -23.45
C LYS A 150 11.14 -11.65 -23.66
N VAL A 151 10.37 -10.89 -22.87
CA VAL A 151 10.38 -9.42 -22.91
C VAL A 151 11.73 -8.88 -22.44
N GLU A 152 12.24 -9.36 -21.32
CA GLU A 152 13.57 -9.02 -20.77
C GLU A 152 14.69 -9.27 -21.80
N ALA A 153 14.67 -10.43 -22.48
CA ALA A 153 15.64 -10.76 -23.52
C ALA A 153 15.47 -9.95 -24.81
N ALA A 154 14.26 -9.52 -25.16
CA ALA A 154 14.02 -8.65 -26.30
C ALA A 154 14.45 -7.20 -26.00
N MET A 155 14.24 -6.75 -24.77
CA MET A 155 14.69 -5.45 -24.27
C MET A 155 16.21 -5.37 -24.24
N SER A 156 16.89 -6.37 -23.65
CA SER A 156 18.37 -6.46 -23.61
C SER A 156 19.01 -6.51 -25.01
N ALA A 157 18.27 -6.96 -26.01
CA ALA A 157 18.70 -7.03 -27.41
C ALA A 157 18.34 -5.77 -28.22
N ASN A 158 17.80 -4.71 -27.58
CA ASN A 158 17.32 -3.48 -28.23
C ASN A 158 16.32 -3.73 -29.37
N ARG A 159 15.46 -4.75 -29.24
CA ARG A 159 14.45 -5.13 -30.25
C ARG A 159 13.06 -4.52 -30.01
N LEU A 160 12.90 -3.77 -28.93
CA LEU A 160 11.62 -3.17 -28.53
C LEU A 160 11.69 -1.65 -28.65
N ARG A 161 10.60 -1.06 -29.14
CA ARG A 161 10.40 0.39 -29.21
C ARG A 161 9.79 0.92 -27.93
N ALA A 162 8.94 0.14 -27.27
CA ALA A 162 8.47 0.49 -25.94
C ALA A 162 8.15 -0.73 -25.07
N VAL A 163 8.22 -0.53 -23.75
CA VAL A 163 7.76 -1.49 -22.75
C VAL A 163 6.84 -0.79 -21.78
N VAL A 164 5.58 -1.25 -21.67
CA VAL A 164 4.64 -0.81 -20.64
C VAL A 164 4.84 -1.67 -19.41
N ALA A 165 5.21 -1.08 -18.28
CA ALA A 165 5.57 -1.81 -17.08
C ALA A 165 5.02 -1.20 -15.78
N THR A 166 4.75 -2.08 -14.80
CA THR A 166 4.59 -1.65 -13.41
C THR A 166 5.96 -1.55 -12.73
N SER A 167 6.01 -1.52 -11.39
CA SER A 167 7.25 -1.51 -10.60
C SER A 167 8.19 -2.71 -10.82
N THR A 168 7.81 -3.70 -11.63
CA THR A 168 8.67 -4.84 -11.95
C THR A 168 9.95 -4.49 -12.68
N LEU A 169 10.02 -3.32 -13.31
CA LEU A 169 11.24 -2.79 -13.94
C LEU A 169 11.78 -1.55 -13.19
N ASP A 170 11.27 -1.25 -11.98
CA ASP A 170 11.82 -0.17 -11.14
C ASP A 170 13.24 -0.49 -10.65
N MET A 171 13.52 -1.78 -10.42
CA MET A 171 14.71 -2.25 -9.68
C MET A 171 15.46 -3.36 -10.44
N GLY A 172 16.76 -3.14 -10.64
CA GLY A 172 17.72 -4.18 -11.04
C GLY A 172 17.77 -4.50 -12.54
N LEU A 173 19.02 -4.66 -13.01
CA LEU A 173 19.49 -4.86 -14.40
C LEU A 173 19.55 -3.58 -15.25
N ASP A 174 20.69 -3.40 -15.91
CA ASP A 174 20.91 -2.40 -16.95
C ASP A 174 20.11 -2.85 -18.17
N TRP A 175 18.93 -2.27 -18.38
CA TRP A 175 17.92 -2.79 -19.32
C TRP A 175 18.18 -2.42 -20.80
N GLY A 176 19.39 -1.95 -21.13
CA GLY A 176 19.75 -1.49 -22.48
C GLY A 176 19.69 0.03 -22.62
N ASP A 177 19.91 0.54 -23.83
CA ASP A 177 19.95 1.97 -24.16
C ASP A 177 18.51 2.56 -24.20
N VAL A 178 17.83 2.62 -23.05
CA VAL A 178 16.56 3.33 -22.89
C VAL A 178 16.82 4.83 -23.00
N ASP A 179 16.20 5.51 -23.97
CA ASP A 179 16.43 6.93 -24.23
C ASP A 179 15.30 7.84 -23.70
N LEU A 180 14.14 7.26 -23.36
CA LEU A 180 13.02 7.98 -22.73
C LEU A 180 12.31 7.14 -21.68
N VAL A 181 11.98 7.75 -20.56
CA VAL A 181 11.01 7.22 -19.58
C VAL A 181 9.71 8.02 -19.66
N VAL A 182 8.58 7.35 -19.84
CA VAL A 182 7.25 7.96 -19.74
C VAL A 182 6.59 7.46 -18.46
N HIS A 183 6.05 8.35 -17.66
CA HIS A 183 5.31 8.00 -16.45
C HIS A 183 3.83 8.33 -16.64
N VAL A 184 2.99 7.31 -16.78
CA VAL A 184 1.54 7.48 -16.94
C VAL A 184 0.85 7.43 -15.58
N GLY A 185 0.11 8.49 -15.29
CA GLY A 185 -0.34 8.86 -13.96
C GLY A 185 0.77 9.52 -13.15
N ALA A 186 0.39 10.14 -12.03
CA ALA A 186 1.39 10.78 -11.16
C ALA A 186 2.29 9.76 -10.43
N PRO A 187 3.56 10.11 -10.11
CA PRO A 187 4.56 9.16 -9.60
C PRO A 187 4.38 8.72 -8.14
N LYS A 188 3.51 9.39 -7.38
CA LYS A 188 3.22 9.13 -5.96
C LYS A 188 4.40 9.31 -5.00
N GLY A 189 5.58 9.68 -5.47
CA GLY A 189 6.73 10.04 -4.63
C GLY A 189 7.95 10.50 -5.44
N ALA A 190 8.70 11.48 -4.91
CA ALA A 190 9.87 12.05 -5.57
C ALA A 190 11.02 11.04 -5.71
N SER A 191 11.31 10.27 -4.64
CA SER A 191 12.37 9.24 -4.68
C SER A 191 12.08 8.15 -5.72
N ARG A 192 10.80 7.79 -5.91
CA ARG A 192 10.41 6.80 -6.93
C ARG A 192 10.55 7.37 -8.33
N LEU A 193 10.16 8.63 -8.54
CA LEU A 193 10.39 9.31 -9.81
C LEU A 193 11.89 9.29 -10.14
N ALA A 194 12.74 9.71 -9.21
CA ALA A 194 14.20 9.72 -9.38
C ALA A 194 14.77 8.33 -9.76
N GLN A 195 14.30 7.26 -9.11
CA GLN A 195 14.69 5.88 -9.43
C GLN A 195 14.23 5.46 -10.84
N ARG A 196 13.01 5.82 -11.25
CA ARG A 196 12.45 5.49 -12.56
C ARG A 196 13.15 6.26 -13.69
N ILE A 197 13.37 7.57 -13.52
CA ILE A 197 14.01 8.39 -14.57
C ILE A 197 15.47 8.01 -14.76
N GLY A 198 16.17 7.58 -13.70
CA GLY A 198 17.55 7.11 -13.81
C GLY A 198 17.73 5.96 -14.80
N ARG A 199 16.65 5.29 -15.22
CA ARG A 199 16.66 4.25 -16.26
C ARG A 199 16.84 4.79 -17.68
N SER A 200 16.55 6.07 -17.93
CA SER A 200 16.82 6.71 -19.22
C SER A 200 18.24 7.26 -19.24
N ASN A 201 18.96 7.02 -20.35
CA ASN A 201 20.32 7.48 -20.60
C ASN A 201 21.22 7.28 -19.37
N HIS A 202 21.32 6.02 -18.90
CA HIS A 202 22.02 5.61 -17.66
C HIS A 202 23.56 5.76 -17.80
N ARG A 203 24.02 6.97 -18.10
CA ARG A 203 25.40 7.41 -18.31
C ARG A 203 25.60 8.72 -17.54
N MET A 204 26.79 8.93 -16.99
CA MET A 204 27.08 10.13 -16.20
C MET A 204 26.90 11.44 -16.99
N ASP A 205 27.20 11.41 -18.30
CA ASP A 205 27.31 12.62 -19.12
C ASP A 205 26.07 12.92 -19.97
N GLU A 206 25.05 12.05 -19.95
CA GLU A 206 23.82 12.22 -20.72
C GLU A 206 22.62 12.45 -19.78
N PRO A 207 21.75 13.43 -20.04
CA PRO A 207 20.61 13.69 -19.17
C PRO A 207 19.58 12.57 -19.30
N SER A 208 19.12 12.04 -18.17
CA SER A 208 17.93 11.20 -18.14
C SER A 208 16.73 12.00 -18.63
N LYS A 209 16.00 11.46 -19.62
CA LYS A 209 14.81 12.10 -20.18
C LYS A 209 13.55 11.46 -19.65
N ALA A 210 12.61 12.28 -19.20
CA ALA A 210 11.33 11.79 -18.75
C ALA A 210 10.13 12.69 -19.09
N ILE A 211 8.99 12.06 -19.34
CA ILE A 211 7.71 12.76 -19.58
C ILE A 211 6.66 12.22 -18.60
N LEU A 212 6.08 13.12 -17.80
CA LEU A 212 4.98 12.81 -16.89
C LEU A 212 3.64 13.04 -17.59
N VAL A 213 2.75 12.04 -17.54
CA VAL A 213 1.44 12.07 -18.22
C VAL A 213 0.32 11.95 -17.18
N PRO A 214 -0.18 13.06 -16.63
CA PRO A 214 -1.18 13.03 -15.57
C PRO A 214 -2.53 12.52 -16.09
N ALA A 215 -3.25 11.72 -15.32
CA ALA A 215 -4.57 11.20 -15.72
C ALA A 215 -5.72 12.19 -15.45
N ASN A 216 -5.53 13.12 -14.52
CA ASN A 216 -6.53 14.11 -14.13
C ASN A 216 -5.89 15.40 -13.61
N ARG A 217 -6.71 16.43 -13.34
CA ARG A 217 -6.23 17.76 -12.92
C ARG A 217 -5.49 17.81 -11.58
N PHE A 218 -5.86 16.97 -10.62
CA PHE A 218 -5.10 16.86 -9.37
C PHE A 218 -3.71 16.25 -9.63
N GLU A 219 -3.63 15.23 -10.47
CA GLU A 219 -2.36 14.61 -10.86
C GLU A 219 -1.43 15.57 -11.60
N VAL A 220 -1.95 16.59 -12.29
CA VAL A 220 -1.10 17.64 -12.87
C VAL A 220 -0.33 18.37 -11.77
N MET A 221 -1.00 18.74 -10.67
CA MET A 221 -0.34 19.39 -9.53
C MET A 221 0.63 18.44 -8.83
N GLU A 222 0.30 17.15 -8.72
CA GLU A 222 1.20 16.13 -8.18
C GLU A 222 2.46 15.96 -9.05
N CYS A 223 2.30 15.91 -10.38
CA CYS A 223 3.41 15.86 -11.33
C CYS A 223 4.29 17.11 -11.23
N GLN A 224 3.69 18.30 -11.09
CA GLN A 224 4.45 19.54 -10.89
C GLN A 224 5.22 19.50 -9.56
N ALA A 225 4.59 19.04 -8.48
CA ALA A 225 5.25 18.90 -7.19
C ALA A 225 6.43 17.92 -7.25
N ALA A 226 6.30 16.81 -7.98
CA ALA A 226 7.36 15.84 -8.17
C ALA A 226 8.50 16.37 -9.06
N LEU A 227 8.16 17.17 -10.07
CA LEU A 227 9.14 17.87 -10.91
C LEU A 227 9.97 18.85 -10.06
N ASP A 228 9.30 19.69 -9.27
CA ASP A 228 9.96 20.65 -8.37
C ASP A 228 10.84 19.92 -7.34
N ALA A 229 10.34 18.82 -6.77
CA ALA A 229 11.09 17.98 -5.83
C ALA A 229 12.40 17.47 -6.41
N ASN A 230 12.36 17.00 -7.67
CA ASN A 230 13.52 16.47 -8.35
C ASN A 230 14.60 17.53 -8.56
N TYR A 231 14.23 18.76 -8.96
CA TYR A 231 15.19 19.87 -9.10
C TYR A 231 15.77 20.33 -7.76
N LEU A 232 15.00 20.24 -6.68
CA LEU A 232 15.45 20.57 -5.33
C LEU A 232 16.23 19.44 -4.65
N GLY A 233 16.29 18.24 -5.25
CA GLY A 233 16.86 17.05 -4.63
C GLY A 233 16.08 16.56 -3.40
N ALA A 234 14.80 16.92 -3.28
CA ALA A 234 13.93 16.49 -2.20
C ALA A 234 13.61 14.99 -2.32
N GLN A 235 13.59 14.29 -1.18
CA GLN A 235 13.45 12.84 -1.13
C GLN A 235 12.45 12.41 -0.05
N ASP A 236 11.65 11.41 -0.41
CA ASP A 236 10.48 10.98 0.37
C ASP A 236 10.70 9.63 1.05
N THR A 237 11.95 9.32 1.36
CA THR A 237 12.30 8.01 1.93
C THR A 237 11.86 7.96 3.40
N PRO A 238 11.09 6.95 3.83
CA PRO A 238 10.72 6.80 5.23
C PRO A 238 11.97 6.63 6.12
N PRO A 239 11.93 7.12 7.37
CA PRO A 239 13.02 6.93 8.32
C PRO A 239 13.20 5.45 8.66
N VAL A 240 14.37 5.10 9.18
CA VAL A 240 14.64 3.74 9.68
C VAL A 240 13.89 3.54 10.99
N GLY A 241 12.79 2.78 10.93
CA GLY A 241 11.93 2.50 12.08
C GLY A 241 12.44 1.40 13.02
N GLU A 242 11.61 1.08 14.01
CA GLU A 242 11.85 -0.03 14.93
C GLU A 242 11.79 -1.40 14.23
N GLY A 243 12.63 -2.31 14.69
CA GLY A 243 12.70 -3.67 14.20
C GLY A 243 11.45 -4.48 14.56
N ALA A 244 10.96 -5.27 13.61
CA ALA A 244 9.77 -6.08 13.79
C ALA A 244 10.02 -7.24 14.79
N LEU A 245 9.08 -7.42 15.73
CA LEU A 245 9.20 -8.38 16.83
C LEU A 245 9.15 -9.85 16.37
N ASP A 246 8.34 -10.15 15.36
CA ASP A 246 8.25 -11.47 14.75
C ASP A 246 9.55 -11.88 14.04
N VAL A 247 10.24 -10.92 13.41
CA VAL A 247 11.57 -11.12 12.81
C VAL A 247 12.62 -11.39 13.90
N LEU A 248 12.56 -10.68 15.02
CA LEU A 248 13.46 -10.92 16.14
C LEU A 248 13.24 -12.33 16.72
N ALA A 249 11.99 -12.75 16.90
CA ALA A 249 11.67 -14.09 17.37
C ALA A 249 12.22 -15.19 16.43
N GLN A 250 12.09 -14.97 15.12
CA GLN A 250 12.70 -15.86 14.12
C GLN A 250 14.23 -15.94 14.28
N HIS A 251 14.88 -14.79 14.47
CA HIS A 251 16.31 -14.72 14.65
C HIS A 251 16.77 -15.44 15.92
N VAL A 252 16.09 -15.23 17.07
CA VAL A 252 16.38 -15.93 18.34
C VAL A 252 16.27 -17.45 18.18
N LEU A 253 15.25 -17.95 17.47
CA LEU A 253 15.15 -19.37 17.15
C LEU A 253 16.33 -19.84 16.27
N GLY A 254 16.70 -19.05 15.27
CA GLY A 254 17.86 -19.29 14.43
C GLY A 254 19.16 -19.40 15.21
N MET A 255 19.34 -18.57 16.24
CA MET A 255 20.50 -18.62 17.13
C MET A 255 20.57 -19.94 17.88
N ALA A 256 19.47 -20.38 18.50
CA ALA A 256 19.42 -21.70 19.15
C ALA A 256 19.63 -22.87 18.17
N CYS A 257 19.21 -22.72 16.90
CA CYS A 257 19.43 -23.73 15.86
C CYS A 257 20.90 -23.84 15.44
N ALA A 258 21.66 -22.74 15.55
CA ALA A 258 23.09 -22.72 15.26
C ALA A 258 23.90 -23.33 16.41
N GLU A 259 23.70 -22.83 17.63
CA GLU A 259 24.36 -23.31 18.84
C GLU A 259 23.63 -22.86 20.12
N PRO A 260 23.86 -23.49 21.30
CA PRO A 260 23.32 -22.99 22.54
C PRO A 260 23.80 -21.57 22.87
N PHE A 261 22.88 -20.64 23.15
CA PHE A 261 23.19 -19.23 23.40
C PHE A 261 22.95 -18.81 24.86
N ASP A 262 23.73 -17.82 25.31
CA ASP A 262 23.44 -17.08 26.55
C ASP A 262 22.54 -15.86 26.22
N ALA A 263 21.54 -15.60 27.06
CA ALA A 263 20.53 -14.59 26.78
C ALA A 263 21.11 -13.16 26.79
N LEU A 264 21.96 -12.85 27.76
CA LEU A 264 22.60 -11.53 27.87
C LEU A 264 23.53 -11.28 26.68
N SER A 265 24.36 -12.27 26.35
CA SER A 265 25.28 -12.21 25.21
C SER A 265 24.56 -12.07 23.86
N LEU A 266 23.33 -12.59 23.74
CA LEU A 266 22.52 -12.42 22.54
C LEU A 266 21.82 -11.05 22.51
N TYR A 267 21.38 -10.54 23.66
CA TYR A 267 20.79 -9.20 23.76
C TYR A 267 21.79 -8.10 23.37
N GLU A 268 23.04 -8.17 23.84
CA GLU A 268 24.12 -7.26 23.43
C GLU A 268 24.36 -7.32 21.92
N GLU A 269 24.27 -8.50 21.33
CA GLU A 269 24.42 -8.69 19.89
C GLU A 269 23.23 -8.07 19.12
N VAL A 270 21.99 -8.31 19.59
CA VAL A 270 20.76 -7.78 19.00
C VAL A 270 20.70 -6.26 19.05
N THR A 271 21.03 -5.66 20.20
CA THR A 271 21.04 -4.19 20.38
C THR A 271 22.14 -3.51 19.57
N SER A 272 23.11 -4.26 19.03
CA SER A 272 24.07 -3.73 18.04
C SER A 272 23.50 -3.59 16.63
N ALA A 273 22.32 -4.17 16.35
CA ALA A 273 21.58 -3.97 15.11
C ALA A 273 20.70 -2.72 15.21
N SER A 274 20.81 -1.80 14.24
CA SER A 274 20.15 -0.49 14.32
C SER A 274 18.65 -0.51 14.56
N PRO A 275 17.83 -1.37 13.90
CA PRO A 275 16.39 -1.42 14.17
C PRO A 275 16.03 -1.88 15.59
N TYR A 276 16.96 -2.56 16.28
CA TYR A 276 16.75 -3.15 17.61
C TYR A 276 17.58 -2.45 18.69
N ALA A 277 18.25 -1.35 18.37
CA ALA A 277 19.15 -0.66 19.31
C ALA A 277 18.42 -0.13 20.56
N GLY A 278 17.13 0.22 20.43
CA GLY A 278 16.29 0.70 21.53
C GLY A 278 15.45 -0.38 22.23
N ILE A 279 15.62 -1.67 21.90
CA ILE A 279 14.79 -2.71 22.52
C ILE A 279 15.16 -2.89 24.00
N SER A 280 14.14 -2.88 24.88
CA SER A 280 14.36 -3.11 26.31
C SER A 280 14.71 -4.57 26.59
N TRP A 281 15.41 -4.81 27.70
CA TRP A 281 15.74 -6.16 28.16
C TRP A 281 14.47 -6.98 28.41
N GLU A 282 13.44 -6.39 29.02
CA GLU A 282 12.17 -7.05 29.33
C GLU A 282 11.46 -7.51 28.05
N MET A 283 11.46 -6.68 27.00
CA MET A 283 10.90 -7.06 25.70
C MET A 283 11.69 -8.21 25.07
N PHE A 284 13.02 -8.17 25.16
CA PHE A 284 13.87 -9.27 24.67
C PHE A 284 13.61 -10.58 25.43
N GLU A 285 13.47 -10.54 26.76
CA GLU A 285 13.13 -11.72 27.55
C GLU A 285 11.77 -12.29 27.18
N ARG A 286 10.76 -11.43 27.00
CA ARG A 286 9.44 -11.84 26.49
C ARG A 286 9.59 -12.58 25.16
N ILE A 287 10.42 -12.07 24.23
CA ILE A 287 10.66 -12.71 22.93
C ILE A 287 11.29 -14.10 23.10
N VAL A 288 12.29 -14.23 23.98
CA VAL A 288 12.92 -15.53 24.26
C VAL A 288 11.90 -16.51 24.85
N ASP A 289 11.05 -16.08 25.78
CA ASP A 289 9.99 -16.92 26.36
C ASP A 289 8.94 -17.35 25.33
N PHE A 290 8.53 -16.43 24.46
CA PHE A 290 7.69 -16.73 23.31
C PHE A 290 8.33 -17.79 22.40
N VAL A 291 9.61 -17.69 22.07
CA VAL A 291 10.29 -18.73 21.27
C VAL A 291 10.39 -20.05 22.04
N ALA A 292 10.54 -19.99 23.37
CA ALA A 292 10.64 -21.16 24.22
C ALA A 292 9.33 -21.93 24.35
N THR A 293 8.18 -21.26 24.37
CA THR A 293 6.90 -21.89 24.77
C THR A 293 5.69 -21.49 23.92
N GLY A 294 5.83 -20.48 23.08
CA GLY A 294 4.72 -19.84 22.36
C GLY A 294 3.94 -18.82 23.20
N GLY A 295 4.38 -18.49 24.42
CA GLY A 295 3.65 -17.60 25.35
C GLY A 295 2.83 -18.38 26.38
N TYR A 296 2.25 -17.67 27.35
CA TYR A 296 1.54 -18.28 28.48
C TYR A 296 0.38 -19.17 28.04
N ALA A 297 -0.46 -18.69 27.11
CA ALA A 297 -1.62 -19.41 26.61
C ALA A 297 -1.26 -20.68 25.81
N LEU A 298 -0.04 -20.75 25.27
CA LEU A 298 0.42 -21.84 24.41
C LEU A 298 1.40 -22.81 25.08
N ARG A 299 1.88 -22.48 26.30
CA ARG A 299 2.94 -23.20 27.01
C ARG A 299 2.65 -24.67 27.30
N THR A 300 1.37 -25.07 27.38
CA THR A 300 0.96 -26.45 27.64
C THR A 300 1.06 -27.35 26.40
N TYR A 301 1.18 -26.79 25.20
CA TYR A 301 1.26 -27.55 23.97
C TYR A 301 2.71 -27.78 23.56
N GLU A 302 3.17 -29.04 23.61
CA GLU A 302 4.56 -29.40 23.32
C GLU A 302 5.06 -28.93 21.94
N ARG A 303 4.16 -28.81 20.95
CA ARG A 303 4.51 -28.34 19.60
C ARG A 303 5.09 -26.92 19.57
N TYR A 304 4.79 -26.08 20.55
CA TYR A 304 5.32 -24.71 20.62
C TYR A 304 6.58 -24.59 21.49
N ALA A 305 6.99 -25.69 22.15
CA ALA A 305 8.15 -25.72 23.03
C ALA A 305 9.48 -25.85 22.25
N LYS A 306 9.91 -24.82 21.52
CA LYS A 306 11.00 -24.93 20.52
C LYS A 306 12.40 -24.89 21.12
N ILE A 307 12.61 -24.11 22.17
CA ILE A 307 13.90 -24.01 22.86
C ILE A 307 13.73 -24.27 24.36
N ARG A 308 14.78 -24.76 25.02
CA ARG A 308 14.81 -25.04 26.46
C ARG A 308 16.11 -24.56 27.06
N ARG A 309 16.04 -24.15 28.34
CA ARG A 309 17.20 -23.76 29.12
C ARG A 309 17.96 -25.01 29.62
N THR A 310 19.28 -25.00 29.46
CA THR A 310 20.17 -26.05 29.97
C THR A 310 20.49 -25.81 31.45
N LYS A 311 21.13 -26.78 32.10
CA LYS A 311 21.55 -26.65 33.51
C LYS A 311 22.56 -25.50 33.70
N GLU A 312 23.33 -25.21 32.67
CA GLU A 312 24.33 -24.14 32.61
C GLU A 312 23.70 -22.78 32.27
N GLY A 313 22.37 -22.69 32.21
CA GLY A 313 21.64 -21.44 32.00
C GLY A 313 21.51 -20.97 30.55
N ARG A 314 22.08 -21.70 29.58
CA ARG A 314 22.03 -21.39 28.13
C ARG A 314 20.76 -21.93 27.48
N TRP A 315 20.32 -21.33 26.38
CA TRP A 315 19.16 -21.76 25.59
C TRP A 315 19.59 -22.60 24.39
N ARG A 316 18.93 -23.73 24.15
CA ARG A 316 19.17 -24.59 22.99
C ARG A 316 17.86 -25.10 22.40
N VAL A 317 17.88 -25.57 21.15
CA VAL A 317 16.72 -26.28 20.57
C VAL A 317 16.32 -27.49 21.42
N SER A 318 15.01 -27.70 21.56
CA SER A 318 14.44 -28.84 22.29
C SER A 318 14.75 -30.18 21.63
N ASN A 319 14.78 -30.22 20.29
CA ASN A 319 15.14 -31.40 19.50
C ASN A 319 15.74 -30.98 18.14
N PRO A 320 16.45 -31.88 17.43
CA PRO A 320 17.05 -31.58 16.13
C PRO A 320 16.05 -31.28 14.99
N GLN A 321 14.80 -31.78 15.09
CA GLN A 321 13.79 -31.56 14.06
C GLN A 321 13.41 -30.07 13.98
N ILE A 322 13.42 -29.35 15.09
CA ILE A 322 13.21 -27.88 15.11
C ILE A 322 14.22 -27.17 14.20
N ALA A 323 15.49 -27.56 14.21
CA ALA A 323 16.51 -26.94 13.35
C ALA A 323 16.31 -27.28 11.87
N GLN A 324 15.82 -28.48 11.54
CA GLN A 324 15.45 -28.84 10.17
C GLN A 324 14.26 -28.00 9.70
N GLN A 325 13.25 -27.91 10.55
CA GLN A 325 12.01 -27.20 10.32
C GLN A 325 12.22 -25.68 10.14
N TYR A 326 13.09 -25.09 10.97
CA TYR A 326 13.54 -23.70 10.84
C TYR A 326 14.13 -23.44 9.45
N ARG A 327 15.06 -24.27 8.97
CA ARG A 327 15.71 -24.10 7.66
C ARG A 327 14.73 -24.15 6.49
N MET A 328 13.63 -24.89 6.61
CA MET A 328 12.61 -25.01 5.57
C MET A 328 11.67 -23.79 5.49
N ASN A 329 11.57 -23.01 6.58
CA ASN A 329 10.60 -21.90 6.70
C ASN A 329 11.27 -20.54 6.95
N LEU A 330 12.60 -20.48 7.02
CA LEU A 330 13.37 -19.26 7.21
C LEU A 330 13.07 -18.23 6.10
N GLY A 331 12.72 -17.02 6.51
CA GLY A 331 12.47 -15.88 5.65
C GLY A 331 11.45 -14.93 6.24
N THR A 332 11.36 -13.73 5.67
CA THR A 332 10.35 -12.73 6.04
C THR A 332 9.35 -12.45 4.92
N ILE A 333 9.52 -13.10 3.75
CA ILE A 333 8.59 -12.98 2.63
C ILE A 333 7.50 -14.02 2.84
N VAL A 334 6.29 -13.55 3.12
CA VAL A 334 5.09 -14.39 3.16
C VAL A 334 4.27 -14.04 1.93
N GLU A 335 4.26 -14.94 0.95
CA GLU A 335 3.43 -14.77 -0.25
C GLU A 335 1.94 -14.81 0.11
N ASP A 336 1.16 -13.92 -0.49
CA ASP A 336 -0.29 -13.98 -0.47
C ASP A 336 -0.77 -15.22 -1.22
N THR A 337 -1.75 -15.92 -0.65
CA THR A 337 -2.40 -17.02 -1.38
C THR A 337 -3.23 -16.41 -2.51
N GLU A 338 -3.01 -16.87 -3.74
CA GLU A 338 -3.86 -16.53 -4.88
C GLU A 338 -4.69 -17.75 -5.31
N LEU A 339 -5.94 -17.50 -5.72
CA LEU A 339 -6.83 -18.50 -6.31
C LEU A 339 -7.00 -18.24 -7.80
N ASN A 340 -7.09 -19.32 -8.59
CA ASN A 340 -7.39 -19.19 -10.01
C ASN A 340 -8.85 -18.75 -10.19
N VAL A 341 -9.08 -17.66 -10.91
CA VAL A 341 -10.42 -17.23 -11.33
C VAL A 341 -10.83 -18.05 -12.55
N ARG A 342 -11.93 -18.81 -12.43
CA ARG A 342 -12.42 -19.68 -13.49
C ARG A 342 -13.84 -19.33 -13.89
N LEU A 343 -14.01 -18.95 -15.15
CA LEU A 343 -15.30 -18.67 -15.74
C LEU A 343 -16.06 -19.97 -16.01
N VAL A 344 -17.15 -20.20 -15.29
CA VAL A 344 -18.03 -21.36 -15.44
C VAL A 344 -19.38 -20.95 -16.05
N LYS A 345 -20.10 -21.93 -16.62
CA LYS A 345 -21.46 -21.73 -17.12
C LYS A 345 -22.45 -22.39 -16.16
N ARG A 346 -23.60 -21.75 -15.95
CA ARG A 346 -24.77 -22.40 -15.34
C ARG A 346 -25.36 -23.38 -16.35
N ASN A 347 -25.64 -24.60 -15.92
CA ASN A 347 -26.38 -25.55 -16.75
C ASN A 347 -27.89 -25.26 -16.72
N GLN A 348 -28.67 -25.97 -17.54
CA GLN A 348 -30.13 -25.79 -17.66
C GLN A 348 -30.90 -26.01 -16.35
N LEU A 349 -30.27 -26.67 -15.36
CA LEU A 349 -30.81 -26.93 -14.02
C LEU A 349 -30.31 -25.92 -12.96
N GLY A 350 -29.62 -24.85 -13.38
CA GLY A 350 -29.13 -23.79 -12.49
C GLY A 350 -27.88 -24.15 -11.68
N SER A 351 -27.30 -25.33 -11.86
CA SER A 351 -26.07 -25.75 -11.17
C SER A 351 -24.81 -25.37 -11.97
N LEU A 352 -23.71 -25.13 -11.24
CA LEU A 352 -22.43 -24.72 -11.82
C LEU A 352 -21.79 -25.91 -12.55
N GLY A 353 -21.54 -25.76 -13.84
CA GLY A 353 -20.83 -26.76 -14.65
C GLY A 353 -19.38 -26.97 -14.17
N ARG A 354 -18.81 -28.16 -14.45
CA ARG A 354 -17.38 -28.44 -14.25
C ARG A 354 -16.60 -28.09 -15.52
N GLY A 355 -15.49 -27.38 -15.35
CA GLY A 355 -14.66 -26.89 -16.46
C GLY A 355 -15.05 -25.48 -16.93
N GLY A 356 -14.06 -24.71 -17.37
CA GLY A 356 -14.22 -23.28 -17.66
C GLY A 356 -12.90 -22.59 -18.00
N LEU A 357 -12.93 -21.44 -18.67
CA LEU A 357 -11.72 -20.68 -19.01
C LEU A 357 -11.11 -20.10 -17.72
N SER A 358 -9.82 -20.34 -17.49
CA SER A 358 -9.08 -19.63 -16.43
C SER A 358 -8.79 -18.22 -16.92
N LEU A 359 -9.22 -17.23 -16.14
CA LEU A 359 -9.06 -15.81 -16.45
C LEU A 359 -7.80 -15.19 -15.82
N GLY A 360 -7.15 -15.93 -14.92
CA GLY A 360 -5.98 -15.46 -14.16
C GLY A 360 -6.08 -15.82 -12.69
N LYS A 361 -5.30 -15.13 -11.86
CA LYS A 361 -5.24 -15.32 -10.41
C LYS A 361 -5.63 -14.05 -9.68
N VAL A 362 -6.27 -14.21 -8.54
CA VAL A 362 -6.64 -13.11 -7.63
C VAL A 362 -6.32 -13.51 -6.20
N GLU A 363 -5.96 -12.54 -5.35
CA GLU A 363 -5.68 -12.78 -3.93
C GLU A 363 -6.91 -13.43 -3.25
N GLU A 364 -6.68 -14.53 -2.52
CA GLU A 364 -7.70 -15.27 -1.77
C GLU A 364 -8.48 -14.34 -0.84
N TYR A 365 -7.79 -13.39 -0.22
CA TYR A 365 -8.39 -12.38 0.66
C TYR A 365 -9.50 -11.55 0.00
N PHE A 366 -9.28 -11.09 -1.24
CA PHE A 366 -10.30 -10.33 -1.95
C PHE A 366 -11.58 -11.15 -2.12
N LEU A 367 -11.42 -12.45 -2.37
CA LEU A 367 -12.53 -13.38 -2.56
C LEU A 367 -13.23 -13.76 -1.26
N GLU A 368 -12.50 -13.83 -0.13
CA GLU A 368 -13.07 -14.09 1.20
C GLU A 368 -14.05 -12.99 1.64
N GLN A 369 -13.91 -11.78 1.12
CA GLN A 369 -14.83 -10.66 1.36
C GLN A 369 -16.10 -10.70 0.49
N LEU A 370 -16.18 -11.64 -0.46
CA LEU A 370 -17.30 -11.74 -1.38
C LEU A 370 -18.35 -12.69 -0.84
N VAL A 371 -19.61 -12.26 -0.88
CA VAL A 371 -20.76 -13.16 -0.72
C VAL A 371 -21.16 -13.67 -2.10
N GLN A 372 -21.70 -14.89 -2.16
CA GLN A 372 -22.21 -15.43 -3.41
C GLN A 372 -23.23 -14.46 -4.04
N GLY A 373 -23.01 -14.09 -5.30
CA GLY A 373 -23.81 -13.08 -6.01
C GLY A 373 -23.12 -11.71 -6.14
N ASP A 374 -22.10 -11.42 -5.34
CA ASP A 374 -21.30 -10.20 -5.48
C ASP A 374 -20.67 -10.12 -6.88
N THR A 375 -20.50 -8.89 -7.37
CA THR A 375 -19.85 -8.64 -8.66
C THR A 375 -18.50 -7.95 -8.49
N PHE A 376 -17.54 -8.32 -9.32
CA PHE A 376 -16.23 -7.70 -9.36
C PHE A 376 -15.66 -7.58 -10.77
N LEU A 377 -14.80 -6.59 -10.98
CA LEU A 377 -14.14 -6.36 -12.26
C LEU A 377 -12.81 -7.13 -12.29
N PHE A 378 -12.65 -8.04 -13.25
CA PHE A 378 -11.40 -8.79 -13.43
C PHE A 378 -11.19 -9.17 -14.89
N SER A 379 -9.97 -8.99 -15.40
CA SER A 379 -9.61 -9.23 -16.81
C SER A 379 -10.56 -8.51 -17.80
N GLY A 380 -10.89 -7.25 -17.49
CA GLY A 380 -11.79 -6.41 -18.30
C GLY A 380 -13.26 -6.84 -18.33
N LYS A 381 -13.67 -7.79 -17.46
CA LYS A 381 -15.04 -8.32 -17.40
C LYS A 381 -15.64 -8.09 -16.03
N VAL A 382 -16.93 -7.75 -15.99
CA VAL A 382 -17.72 -7.80 -14.75
C VAL A 382 -18.13 -9.24 -14.52
N LEU A 383 -17.61 -9.81 -13.43
CA LEU A 383 -17.78 -11.20 -13.06
C LEU A 383 -18.64 -11.27 -11.81
N ARG A 384 -19.55 -12.25 -11.74
CA ARG A 384 -20.28 -12.57 -10.52
C ARG A 384 -19.64 -13.73 -9.81
N PHE A 385 -19.37 -13.55 -8.52
CA PHE A 385 -18.82 -14.57 -7.64
C PHE A 385 -19.86 -15.66 -7.34
N GLU A 386 -19.54 -16.91 -7.68
CA GLU A 386 -20.40 -18.07 -7.43
C GLU A 386 -19.92 -18.92 -6.24
N GLY A 387 -18.68 -18.72 -5.81
CA GLY A 387 -18.08 -19.39 -4.66
C GLY A 387 -16.68 -19.95 -4.95
N ILE A 388 -16.01 -20.39 -3.88
CA ILE A 388 -14.70 -21.04 -3.95
C ILE A 388 -14.88 -22.55 -3.88
N ARG A 389 -14.26 -23.29 -4.80
CA ARG A 389 -14.17 -24.75 -4.75
C ARG A 389 -12.71 -25.17 -4.92
N GLU A 390 -12.23 -25.99 -3.99
CA GLU A 390 -10.83 -26.40 -3.92
C GLU A 390 -9.88 -25.19 -3.86
N ASN A 391 -9.16 -24.90 -4.95
CA ASN A 391 -8.23 -23.76 -5.09
C ASN A 391 -8.66 -22.79 -6.23
N GLU A 392 -9.94 -22.79 -6.58
CA GLU A 392 -10.49 -21.99 -7.67
C GLU A 392 -11.68 -21.14 -7.23
N CYS A 393 -11.68 -19.89 -7.69
CA CYS A 393 -12.80 -18.98 -7.62
C CYS A 393 -13.69 -19.17 -8.84
N LEU A 394 -14.90 -19.69 -8.64
CA LEU A 394 -15.86 -19.90 -9.72
C LEU A 394 -16.66 -18.62 -9.95
N VAL A 395 -16.75 -18.21 -11.21
CA VAL A 395 -17.45 -16.98 -11.61
C VAL A 395 -18.29 -17.16 -12.86
N THR A 396 -19.32 -16.34 -13.02
CA THR A 396 -20.09 -16.18 -14.27
C THR A 396 -19.97 -14.75 -14.79
N ASN A 397 -20.25 -14.52 -16.07
CA ASN A 397 -20.39 -13.14 -16.57
C ASN A 397 -21.60 -12.46 -15.90
N ALA A 398 -21.47 -11.16 -15.67
CA ALA A 398 -22.53 -10.33 -15.11
C ALA A 398 -22.48 -8.91 -15.66
N PHE A 399 -23.51 -8.13 -15.35
CA PHE A 399 -23.54 -6.70 -15.56
C PHE A 399 -23.79 -6.04 -14.20
N SER A 400 -22.96 -5.06 -13.85
CA SER A 400 -23.08 -4.27 -12.63
C SER A 400 -22.50 -2.89 -12.88
N MET A 401 -23.17 -1.87 -12.36
CA MET A 401 -22.70 -0.48 -12.42
C MET A 401 -21.70 -0.13 -11.31
N ASP A 402 -21.57 -0.99 -10.28
CA ASP A 402 -20.65 -0.80 -9.16
C ASP A 402 -19.97 -2.12 -8.76
N PRO A 403 -19.15 -2.71 -9.64
CA PRO A 403 -18.42 -3.93 -9.33
C PRO A 403 -17.27 -3.65 -8.36
N LYS A 404 -17.06 -4.55 -7.39
CA LYS A 404 -15.88 -4.53 -6.51
C LYS A 404 -14.60 -4.66 -7.35
N ILE A 405 -13.51 -4.03 -6.92
CA ILE A 405 -12.21 -4.15 -7.60
C ILE A 405 -11.30 -5.01 -6.74
N PRO A 406 -10.67 -6.07 -7.31
CA PRO A 406 -9.65 -6.84 -6.63
C PRO A 406 -8.57 -5.94 -6.04
N ALA A 407 -8.48 -5.93 -4.71
CA ALA A 407 -7.43 -5.22 -4.00
C ALA A 407 -6.16 -6.07 -4.05
N TYR A 408 -5.18 -5.65 -4.86
CA TYR A 408 -3.84 -6.21 -4.80
C TYR A 408 -3.03 -5.42 -3.77
N ALA A 409 -2.50 -6.10 -2.76
CA ALA A 409 -1.77 -5.48 -1.64
C ALA A 409 -0.50 -4.74 -2.07
N GLY A 410 -0.01 -4.97 -3.30
CA GLY A 410 1.21 -4.35 -3.84
C GLY A 410 1.00 -3.30 -4.94
N GLY A 411 -0.23 -2.83 -5.19
CA GLY A 411 -0.54 -2.11 -6.45
C GLY A 411 -0.74 -0.60 -6.37
N LYS A 412 -1.04 -0.01 -5.21
CA LYS A 412 -1.34 1.43 -5.11
C LYS A 412 -0.47 2.07 -4.04
N PHE A 413 0.55 2.78 -4.48
CA PHE A 413 1.35 3.60 -3.59
C PHE A 413 0.57 4.87 -3.25
N PRO A 414 0.41 5.21 -1.96
CA PRO A 414 -0.18 6.48 -1.60
C PRO A 414 0.73 7.61 -2.05
N LEU A 415 0.12 8.77 -2.29
CA LEU A 415 0.84 10.05 -2.41
C LEU A 415 1.83 10.21 -1.25
N SER A 416 3.10 10.54 -1.49
CA SER A 416 4.04 10.76 -0.39
C SER A 416 3.65 11.99 0.44
N THR A 417 4.03 12.01 1.73
CA THR A 417 3.71 13.13 2.63
C THR A 417 4.28 14.46 2.12
N TYR A 418 5.47 14.44 1.52
CA TYR A 418 6.07 15.62 0.91
C TYR A 418 5.29 16.11 -0.32
N LEU A 419 4.92 15.21 -1.26
CA LEU A 419 4.14 15.62 -2.43
C LEU A 419 2.75 16.11 -2.03
N ALA A 420 2.10 15.45 -1.06
CA ALA A 420 0.84 15.92 -0.47
C ALA A 420 0.96 17.35 0.07
N ASP A 421 2.03 17.62 0.80
CA ASP A 421 2.33 18.94 1.33
C ASP A 421 2.58 19.99 0.24
N GLN A 422 3.32 19.64 -0.82
CA GLN A 422 3.53 20.55 -1.96
C GLN A 422 2.24 20.81 -2.74
N VAL A 423 1.38 19.81 -2.93
CA VAL A 423 0.05 20.01 -3.55
C VAL A 423 -0.80 20.95 -2.71
N ARG A 424 -0.84 20.78 -1.38
CA ARG A 424 -1.52 21.74 -0.47
C ARG A 424 -0.92 23.14 -0.56
N ALA A 425 0.40 23.27 -0.66
CA ALA A 425 1.07 24.55 -0.85
C ALA A 425 0.69 25.22 -2.18
N MET A 426 0.55 24.46 -3.27
CA MET A 426 0.07 24.97 -4.56
C MET A 426 -1.40 25.41 -4.50
N LEU A 427 -2.26 24.70 -3.77
CA LEU A 427 -3.66 25.10 -3.58
C LEU A 427 -3.78 26.40 -2.77
N ALA A 428 -2.95 26.55 -1.75
CA ALA A 428 -2.96 27.70 -0.85
C ALA A 428 -2.39 28.99 -1.49
N ASP A 429 -1.46 28.87 -2.44
CA ASP A 429 -0.73 30.00 -3.02
C ASP A 429 -0.96 30.14 -4.54
N THR A 430 -1.75 31.15 -4.92
CA THR A 430 -2.05 31.44 -6.32
C THR A 430 -0.84 31.86 -7.16
N SER A 431 0.25 32.34 -6.54
CA SER A 431 1.47 32.73 -7.27
C SER A 431 2.15 31.52 -7.91
N ARG A 432 1.99 30.33 -7.30
CA ARG A 432 2.49 29.05 -7.82
C ARG A 432 1.71 28.52 -9.01
N TRP A 433 0.59 29.14 -9.40
CA TRP A 433 -0.23 28.62 -10.50
C TRP A 433 0.34 28.94 -11.87
N SER A 434 1.29 29.87 -11.96
CA SER A 434 1.89 30.30 -13.23
C SER A 434 2.49 29.15 -14.04
N VAL A 435 3.01 28.11 -13.35
CA VAL A 435 3.59 26.90 -13.96
C VAL A 435 2.55 25.85 -14.35
N LEU A 436 1.30 25.97 -13.87
CA LEU A 436 0.25 25.01 -14.18
C LEU A 436 -0.40 25.31 -15.55
N PRO A 437 -0.83 24.27 -16.30
CA PRO A 437 -1.60 24.45 -17.52
C PRO A 437 -2.87 25.28 -17.31
N GLU A 438 -3.26 26.06 -18.31
CA GLU A 438 -4.42 26.96 -18.24
C GLU A 438 -5.70 26.25 -17.77
N GLN A 439 -5.97 25.05 -18.29
CA GLN A 439 -7.15 24.24 -17.91
C GLN A 439 -7.20 23.93 -16.40
N VAL A 440 -6.05 23.82 -15.73
CA VAL A 440 -5.96 23.58 -14.28
C VAL A 440 -6.13 24.90 -13.51
N ARG A 441 -5.53 25.99 -14.00
CA ARG A 441 -5.72 27.32 -13.40
C ARG A 441 -7.18 27.76 -13.42
N GLU A 442 -7.85 27.56 -14.54
CA GLU A 442 -9.29 27.84 -14.69
C GLU A 442 -10.12 27.00 -13.72
N TRP A 443 -9.79 25.71 -13.57
CA TRP A 443 -10.47 24.82 -12.63
C TRP A 443 -10.37 25.32 -11.18
N LEU A 444 -9.16 25.69 -10.75
CA LEU A 444 -8.91 26.25 -9.41
C LEU A 444 -9.58 27.62 -9.23
N ALA A 445 -9.63 28.45 -10.27
CA ALA A 445 -10.35 29.71 -10.25
C ALA A 445 -11.86 29.52 -10.08
N ILE A 446 -12.46 28.53 -10.78
CA ILE A 446 -13.88 28.19 -10.60
C ILE A 446 -14.13 27.67 -9.17
N GLN A 447 -13.24 26.83 -8.63
CA GLN A 447 -13.34 26.39 -7.23
C GLN A 447 -13.39 27.60 -6.27
N LYS A 448 -12.48 28.56 -6.43
CA LYS A 448 -12.43 29.76 -5.60
C LYS A 448 -13.70 30.62 -5.69
N GLN A 449 -14.39 30.59 -6.82
CA GLN A 449 -15.67 31.29 -7.01
C GLN A 449 -16.86 30.53 -6.41
N LYS A 450 -16.84 29.20 -6.46
CA LYS A 450 -17.96 28.35 -6.02
C LYS A 450 -17.90 27.98 -4.55
N SER A 451 -16.71 27.98 -3.95
CA SER A 451 -16.46 27.63 -2.56
C SER A 451 -15.20 28.38 -2.11
N MET A 452 -14.12 27.68 -1.78
CA MET A 452 -12.82 28.24 -1.47
C MET A 452 -11.70 27.23 -1.74
N LEU A 453 -10.46 27.68 -1.57
CA LEU A 453 -9.27 26.83 -1.55
C LEU A 453 -8.68 26.89 -0.14
N PRO A 454 -8.39 25.74 0.50
CA PRO A 454 -7.84 25.72 1.86
C PRO A 454 -6.41 26.25 1.89
N LYS A 455 -6.01 26.81 3.04
CA LYS A 455 -4.59 27.00 3.35
C LYS A 455 -3.91 25.65 3.61
N ARG A 456 -2.58 25.68 3.72
CA ARG A 456 -1.73 24.49 3.88
C ARG A 456 -2.03 23.66 5.14
N ASP A 457 -2.47 24.32 6.20
CA ASP A 457 -2.83 23.78 7.51
C ASP A 457 -4.34 23.57 7.70
N GLU A 458 -5.18 24.09 6.80
CA GLU A 458 -6.64 24.02 6.91
C GLU A 458 -7.20 22.71 6.32
N LEU A 459 -8.24 22.16 6.96
CA LEU A 459 -9.10 21.14 6.35
C LEU A 459 -10.37 21.81 5.82
N LEU A 460 -10.55 21.82 4.50
CA LEU A 460 -11.82 22.23 3.90
C LEU A 460 -12.82 21.06 3.97
N ILE A 461 -13.99 21.35 4.54
CA ILE A 461 -15.18 20.49 4.53
C ILE A 461 -16.26 21.19 3.70
N GLU A 462 -16.72 20.52 2.65
CA GLU A 462 -17.86 20.97 1.86
C GLU A 462 -19.06 20.06 2.08
N THR A 463 -20.25 20.65 2.27
CA THR A 463 -21.51 19.90 2.34
C THR A 463 -22.48 20.33 1.26
N PHE A 464 -23.15 19.39 0.60
CA PHE A 464 -24.15 19.71 -0.43
C PHE A 464 -25.17 18.59 -0.65
N PRO A 465 -26.40 18.91 -1.10
CA PRO A 465 -27.37 17.92 -1.53
C PRO A 465 -27.05 17.41 -2.95
N ARG A 466 -27.39 16.15 -3.23
CA ARG A 466 -27.39 15.58 -4.58
C ARG A 466 -28.39 14.42 -4.68
N GLY A 467 -29.49 14.65 -5.40
CA GLY A 467 -30.62 13.73 -5.38
C GLY A 467 -31.24 13.69 -3.98
N ASN A 468 -31.60 12.51 -3.50
CA ASN A 468 -32.18 12.32 -2.16
C ASN A 468 -31.10 12.05 -1.08
N ARG A 469 -29.87 12.54 -1.28
CA ARG A 469 -28.74 12.29 -0.37
C ARG A 469 -27.98 13.57 -0.11
N PHE A 470 -27.34 13.63 1.05
CA PHE A 470 -26.48 14.73 1.45
C PHE A 470 -25.04 14.26 1.54
N PHE A 471 -24.11 15.08 1.09
CA PHE A 471 -22.70 14.75 1.00
C PHE A 471 -21.89 15.65 1.93
N LEU A 472 -20.84 15.07 2.52
CA LEU A 472 -19.76 15.76 3.20
C LEU A 472 -18.46 15.34 2.50
N VAL A 473 -17.71 16.31 1.99
CA VAL A 473 -16.43 16.10 1.30
C VAL A 473 -15.31 16.77 2.09
N ALA A 474 -14.31 16.00 2.48
CA ALA A 474 -13.12 16.44 3.21
C ALA A 474 -11.88 16.37 2.32
N TYR A 475 -11.18 17.50 2.16
CA TYR A 475 -9.98 17.63 1.31
C TYR A 475 -8.69 17.44 2.11
N CYS A 476 -8.34 16.19 2.37
CA CYS A 476 -7.31 15.80 3.34
C CYS A 476 -5.87 15.71 2.76
N PHE A 477 -5.73 15.20 1.53
CA PHE A 477 -4.46 14.98 0.80
C PHE A 477 -3.49 13.94 1.39
N GLU A 478 -3.92 13.08 2.31
CA GLU A 478 -3.06 12.09 2.96
C GLU A 478 -3.03 10.73 2.26
N GLY A 479 -3.60 10.61 1.07
CA GLY A 479 -3.61 9.35 0.34
C GLY A 479 -4.80 8.45 0.71
N ARG A 480 -5.13 7.56 -0.23
CA ARG A 480 -6.35 6.73 -0.14
C ARG A 480 -6.43 5.90 1.15
N LEU A 481 -5.33 5.29 1.61
CA LEU A 481 -5.33 4.41 2.78
C LEU A 481 -5.74 5.17 4.06
N ALA A 482 -5.09 6.30 4.34
CA ALA A 482 -5.44 7.15 5.49
C ALA A 482 -6.89 7.65 5.39
N HIS A 483 -7.34 8.02 4.19
CA HIS A 483 -8.72 8.46 3.98
C HIS A 483 -9.75 7.34 4.13
N GLN A 484 -9.41 6.12 3.75
CA GLN A 484 -10.28 4.96 3.98
C GLN A 484 -10.45 4.73 5.48
N THR A 485 -9.35 4.68 6.23
CA THR A 485 -9.39 4.57 7.70
C THR A 485 -10.21 5.70 8.32
N LEU A 486 -9.96 6.95 7.90
CA LEU A 486 -10.74 8.11 8.35
C LEU A 486 -12.23 7.95 8.02
N GLY A 487 -12.58 7.52 6.80
CA GLY A 487 -13.97 7.29 6.40
C GLY A 487 -14.69 6.29 7.28
N MET A 488 -14.02 5.20 7.66
CA MET A 488 -14.57 4.19 8.56
C MET A 488 -14.81 4.71 9.98
N LEU A 489 -13.89 5.54 10.50
CA LEU A 489 -14.04 6.13 11.84
C LEU A 489 -15.12 7.22 11.85
N LEU A 490 -15.13 8.08 10.84
CA LEU A 490 -16.09 9.18 10.71
C LEU A 490 -17.51 8.68 10.56
N THR A 491 -17.76 7.61 9.79
CA THR A 491 -19.13 7.08 9.63
C THR A 491 -19.68 6.54 10.95
N ARG A 492 -18.85 5.94 11.83
CA ARG A 492 -19.31 5.54 13.18
C ARG A 492 -19.68 6.75 14.04
N ARG A 493 -18.89 7.83 13.99
CA ARG A 493 -19.22 9.08 14.71
C ARG A 493 -20.48 9.75 14.17
N LEU A 494 -20.62 9.77 12.85
CA LEU A 494 -21.80 10.30 12.17
C LEU A 494 -23.06 9.49 12.49
N GLU A 495 -22.95 8.15 12.61
CA GLU A 495 -24.05 7.30 13.07
C GLU A 495 -24.48 7.69 14.50
N ARG A 496 -23.53 7.81 15.44
CA ARG A 496 -23.80 8.25 16.83
C ARG A 496 -24.41 9.66 16.88
N ALA A 497 -24.02 10.53 15.96
CA ALA A 497 -24.57 11.89 15.83
C ALA A 497 -25.93 11.94 15.11
N GLY A 498 -26.47 10.80 14.66
CA GLY A 498 -27.77 10.71 13.99
C GLY A 498 -27.75 11.21 12.53
N ALA A 499 -26.58 11.30 11.89
CA ALA A 499 -26.48 11.72 10.50
C ALA A 499 -26.92 10.62 9.51
N ARG A 500 -26.91 9.35 9.94
CA ARG A 500 -27.28 8.17 9.12
C ARG A 500 -26.45 8.04 7.83
N PRO A 501 -25.11 7.90 7.93
CA PRO A 501 -24.26 7.64 6.78
C PRO A 501 -24.62 6.32 6.11
N LEU A 502 -24.69 6.34 4.78
CA LEU A 502 -24.95 5.15 3.94
C LEU A 502 -23.66 4.56 3.36
N GLY A 503 -22.58 5.34 3.35
CA GLY A 503 -21.30 4.92 2.81
C GLY A 503 -20.32 6.06 2.59
N PHE A 504 -19.12 5.69 2.19
CA PHE A 504 -18.06 6.64 1.86
C PHE A 504 -17.22 6.19 0.66
N VAL A 505 -16.46 7.11 0.08
CA VAL A 505 -15.48 6.82 -0.96
C VAL A 505 -14.27 7.72 -0.79
N ALA A 506 -13.09 7.18 -1.03
CA ALA A 506 -11.82 7.84 -0.81
C ALA A 506 -10.88 7.70 -2.01
N ASN A 507 -10.19 8.79 -2.33
CA ASN A 507 -9.04 8.79 -3.25
C ASN A 507 -7.83 9.44 -2.56
N ASP A 508 -6.77 9.75 -3.30
CA ASP A 508 -5.55 10.30 -2.70
C ASP A 508 -5.69 11.73 -2.13
N TYR A 509 -6.74 12.44 -2.54
CA TYR A 509 -6.89 13.87 -2.27
C TYR A 509 -8.03 14.16 -1.30
N ALA A 510 -9.12 13.39 -1.38
CA ALA A 510 -10.34 13.64 -0.63
C ALA A 510 -11.07 12.37 -0.18
N LEU A 511 -11.91 12.56 0.83
CA LEU A 511 -12.89 11.61 1.34
C LEU A 511 -14.29 12.21 1.15
N ALA A 512 -15.22 11.43 0.62
CA ALA A 512 -16.63 11.81 0.53
C ALA A 512 -17.49 10.81 1.30
N ILE A 513 -18.37 11.30 2.16
CA ILE A 513 -19.38 10.53 2.90
C ILE A 513 -20.75 10.99 2.43
N TRP A 514 -21.68 10.05 2.22
CA TRP A 514 -23.07 10.40 1.94
C TRP A 514 -24.02 9.81 2.97
N SER A 515 -25.06 10.58 3.28
CA SER A 515 -26.03 10.28 4.33
C SER A 515 -27.46 10.59 3.91
N LEU A 516 -28.42 10.11 4.70
CA LEU A 516 -29.83 10.47 4.56
C LEU A 516 -30.15 11.85 5.14
N ASN A 517 -29.54 12.21 6.28
CA ASN A 517 -29.78 13.50 6.92
C ASN A 517 -28.79 14.56 6.43
N ASP A 518 -29.25 15.82 6.37
CA ASP A 518 -28.45 16.96 5.91
C ASP A 518 -27.39 17.36 6.94
N MET A 519 -26.17 16.83 6.74
CA MET A 519 -25.01 17.16 7.58
C MET A 519 -24.68 18.66 7.58
N GLY A 520 -24.96 19.39 6.50
CA GLY A 520 -24.72 20.84 6.43
C GLY A 520 -25.65 21.61 7.37
N ASP A 521 -26.94 21.27 7.37
CA ASP A 521 -27.93 21.84 8.29
C ASP A 521 -27.64 21.43 9.75
N MET A 522 -27.24 20.17 9.99
CA MET A 522 -26.83 19.70 11.33
C MET A 522 -25.65 20.50 11.90
N ILE A 523 -24.65 20.84 11.07
CA ILE A 523 -23.50 21.68 11.47
C ILE A 523 -23.98 23.09 11.83
N VAL A 524 -24.81 23.71 10.98
CA VAL A 524 -25.33 25.07 11.21
C VAL A 524 -26.17 25.15 12.49
N ARG A 525 -26.93 24.09 12.80
CA ARG A 525 -27.76 24.00 14.02
C ARG A 525 -26.97 23.61 15.27
N GLY A 526 -25.68 23.32 15.15
CA GLY A 526 -24.84 22.86 16.26
C GLY A 526 -25.14 21.42 16.72
N GLN A 527 -25.83 20.63 15.92
CA GLN A 527 -26.10 19.20 16.18
C GLN A 527 -24.92 18.32 15.79
N LEU A 528 -24.07 18.79 14.86
CA LEU A 528 -22.84 18.12 14.44
C LEU A 528 -21.65 19.07 14.58
N SER A 529 -20.78 18.80 15.55
CA SER A 529 -19.55 19.56 15.78
C SER A 529 -18.42 19.02 14.91
N LEU A 530 -17.87 19.83 14.00
CA LEU A 530 -16.75 19.40 13.15
C LEU A 530 -15.45 19.21 13.94
N SER A 531 -15.24 19.97 15.02
CA SER A 531 -14.05 19.80 15.86
C SER A 531 -14.09 18.47 16.61
N GLU A 532 -15.27 18.04 17.10
CA GLU A 532 -15.44 16.73 17.73
C GLU A 532 -15.41 15.60 16.71
N LEU A 533 -16.02 15.82 15.54
CA LEU A 533 -16.06 14.82 14.47
C LEU A 533 -14.64 14.45 13.99
N PHE A 534 -13.73 15.42 13.93
CA PHE A 534 -12.34 15.26 13.48
C PHE A 534 -11.31 15.31 14.64
N ASP A 535 -11.74 15.08 15.89
CA ASP A 535 -10.80 15.05 17.01
C ASP A 535 -9.86 13.82 16.94
N GLU A 536 -8.63 13.99 17.45
CA GLU A 536 -7.59 12.96 17.41
C GLU A 536 -7.90 11.75 18.30
N ASP A 537 -8.82 11.88 19.26
CA ASP A 537 -9.29 10.81 20.15
C ASP A 537 -9.89 9.60 19.40
N MET A 538 -10.29 9.77 18.12
CA MET A 538 -10.75 8.65 17.28
C MET A 538 -9.68 7.58 17.05
N LEU A 539 -8.41 7.94 17.19
CA LEU A 539 -7.28 7.00 17.07
C LEU A 539 -7.05 6.18 18.34
N GLY A 540 -7.80 6.45 19.40
CA GLY A 540 -7.84 5.62 20.60
C GLY A 540 -8.88 4.50 20.48
N ASP A 541 -9.87 4.53 21.36
CA ASP A 541 -10.84 3.43 21.54
C ASP A 541 -11.69 3.14 20.29
N ASP A 542 -12.04 4.15 19.50
CA ASP A 542 -12.84 3.97 18.28
C ASP A 542 -12.09 3.12 17.23
N LEU A 543 -10.79 3.37 17.07
CA LEU A 543 -9.90 2.62 16.20
C LEU A 543 -9.67 1.20 16.71
N GLU A 544 -9.42 1.02 18.01
CA GLU A 544 -9.23 -0.32 18.62
C GLU A 544 -10.50 -1.17 18.51
N ALA A 545 -11.68 -0.59 18.79
CA ALA A 545 -12.96 -1.27 18.64
C ALA A 545 -13.19 -1.71 17.18
N TRP A 546 -12.86 -0.84 16.22
CA TRP A 546 -12.96 -1.16 14.80
C TRP A 546 -11.96 -2.25 14.36
N LEU A 547 -10.71 -2.13 14.78
CA LEU A 547 -9.66 -3.11 14.50
C LEU A 547 -10.03 -4.50 15.03
N ALA A 548 -10.66 -4.57 16.21
CA ALA A 548 -11.10 -5.81 16.84
C ALA A 548 -12.20 -6.53 16.04
N GLU A 549 -13.05 -5.79 15.33
CA GLU A 549 -14.12 -6.32 14.47
C GLU A 549 -13.64 -6.62 13.05
N SER A 550 -12.50 -6.06 12.64
CA SER A 550 -11.94 -6.17 11.30
C SER A 550 -11.15 -7.47 11.07
N TYR A 551 -11.39 -8.12 9.92
CA TYR A 551 -10.58 -9.27 9.47
C TYR A 551 -9.10 -8.91 9.18
N MET A 552 -8.78 -7.61 9.15
CA MET A 552 -7.45 -7.07 8.89
C MET A 552 -6.40 -7.50 9.92
N LEU A 553 -6.77 -7.53 11.21
CA LEU A 553 -5.84 -7.98 12.26
C LEU A 553 -5.53 -9.47 12.13
N LYS A 554 -6.51 -10.31 11.78
CA LYS A 554 -6.29 -11.74 11.53
C LYS A 554 -5.33 -11.97 10.36
N ARG A 555 -5.46 -11.19 9.28
CA ARG A 555 -4.51 -11.20 8.15
C ARG A 555 -3.10 -10.82 8.60
N SER A 556 -2.95 -9.71 9.32
CA SER A 556 -1.65 -9.23 9.80
C SER A 556 -1.01 -10.23 10.77
N PHE A 557 -1.83 -10.85 11.62
CA PHE A 557 -1.42 -11.89 12.54
C PHE A 557 -0.90 -13.13 11.83
N ARG A 558 -1.53 -13.53 10.72
CA ARG A 558 -1.05 -14.64 9.89
C ARG A 558 0.40 -14.42 9.43
N TYR A 559 0.75 -13.21 8.98
CA TYR A 559 2.13 -12.90 8.61
C TYR A 559 3.08 -13.01 9.81
N CYS A 560 2.73 -12.37 10.93
CA CYS A 560 3.52 -12.44 12.17
C CYS A 560 3.71 -13.88 12.67
N ALA A 561 2.67 -14.71 12.62
CA ALA A 561 2.70 -16.09 13.06
C ALA A 561 3.58 -16.98 12.17
N VAL A 562 3.59 -16.74 10.85
CA VAL A 562 4.47 -17.46 9.92
C VAL A 562 5.92 -17.01 10.08
N ILE A 563 6.19 -15.70 10.10
CA ILE A 563 7.55 -15.14 10.18
C ILE A 563 8.22 -15.52 11.51
N SER A 564 7.50 -15.40 12.64
CA SER A 564 8.00 -15.84 13.96
C SER A 564 8.16 -17.37 14.07
N GLY A 565 7.69 -18.10 13.07
CA GLY A 565 7.68 -19.56 13.02
C GLY A 565 6.63 -20.19 13.93
N LEU A 566 5.75 -19.45 14.59
CA LEU A 566 4.66 -20.03 15.39
C LEU A 566 3.82 -21.00 14.56
N ILE A 567 3.57 -20.65 13.30
CA ILE A 567 2.97 -21.53 12.30
C ILE A 567 4.00 -21.85 11.22
N GLU A 568 4.22 -23.15 11.04
CA GLU A 568 5.07 -23.69 9.99
C GLU A 568 4.24 -24.00 8.73
N ARG A 569 4.76 -23.60 7.55
CA ARG A 569 4.13 -23.86 6.25
C ARG A 569 4.64 -25.16 5.62
N ARG A 570 5.96 -25.38 5.66
CA ARG A 570 6.64 -26.47 4.96
C ARG A 570 7.13 -27.50 5.96
N HIS A 571 6.75 -28.76 5.77
CA HIS A 571 7.26 -29.92 6.50
C HIS A 571 7.96 -30.88 5.52
N PRO A 572 8.81 -31.80 5.99
CA PRO A 572 9.42 -32.81 5.13
C PRO A 572 8.35 -33.58 4.31
N GLY A 573 8.37 -33.41 2.98
CA GLY A 573 7.44 -34.04 2.05
C GLY A 573 6.00 -33.51 2.04
N LYS A 574 5.68 -32.46 2.79
CA LYS A 574 4.32 -31.88 2.87
C LYS A 574 4.36 -30.36 3.00
N GLU A 575 3.50 -29.64 2.29
CA GLU A 575 3.31 -28.19 2.46
C GLU A 575 1.85 -27.92 2.79
N LYS A 576 1.60 -27.09 3.81
CA LYS A 576 0.24 -26.68 4.17
C LYS A 576 -0.31 -25.75 3.09
N THR A 577 -1.58 -25.96 2.73
CA THR A 577 -2.29 -25.05 1.82
C THR A 577 -2.59 -23.71 2.49
N GLY A 578 -2.85 -22.66 1.71
CA GLY A 578 -3.21 -21.33 2.23
C GLY A 578 -4.36 -21.40 3.23
N ARG A 579 -5.45 -22.09 2.88
CA ARG A 579 -6.59 -22.36 3.75
C ARG A 579 -6.22 -23.05 5.08
N GLN A 580 -5.34 -24.05 5.07
CA GLN A 580 -4.90 -24.73 6.29
C GLN A 580 -4.11 -23.79 7.21
N VAL A 581 -3.31 -22.89 6.63
CA VAL A 581 -2.57 -21.86 7.37
C VAL A 581 -3.57 -20.88 7.98
N THR A 582 -4.50 -20.32 7.20
CA THR A 582 -5.51 -19.36 7.65
C THR A 582 -6.35 -19.90 8.81
N VAL A 583 -6.90 -21.11 8.69
CA VAL A 583 -7.70 -21.72 9.77
C VAL A 583 -6.88 -21.89 11.06
N SER A 584 -5.61 -22.27 10.93
CA SER A 584 -4.74 -22.44 12.10
C SER A 584 -4.41 -21.10 12.76
N THR A 585 -4.14 -20.05 11.97
CA THR A 585 -3.80 -18.73 12.48
C THR A 585 -5.00 -18.03 13.12
N ASP A 586 -6.20 -18.17 12.55
CA ASP A 586 -7.41 -17.55 13.09
C ASP A 586 -7.76 -18.14 14.46
N LEU A 587 -7.68 -19.47 14.61
CA LEU A 587 -7.90 -20.13 15.89
C LEU A 587 -6.90 -19.66 16.95
N ILE A 588 -5.62 -19.58 16.60
CA ILE A 588 -4.58 -19.11 17.54
C ILE A 588 -4.82 -17.64 17.89
N TYR A 589 -5.13 -16.80 16.92
CA TYR A 589 -5.44 -15.39 17.16
C TYR A 589 -6.60 -15.24 18.15
N ASP A 590 -7.70 -15.97 17.96
CA ASP A 590 -8.88 -15.91 18.82
C ASP A 590 -8.56 -16.40 20.25
N VAL A 591 -7.74 -17.46 20.39
CA VAL A 591 -7.25 -17.96 21.68
C VAL A 591 -6.37 -16.93 22.38
N LEU A 592 -5.37 -16.38 21.70
CA LEU A 592 -4.47 -15.38 22.28
C LEU A 592 -5.24 -14.12 22.68
N ARG A 593 -6.14 -13.63 21.82
CA ARG A 593 -6.95 -12.45 22.13
C ARG A 593 -7.81 -12.64 23.39
N SER A 594 -8.31 -13.85 23.60
CA SER A 594 -9.20 -14.15 24.73
C SER A 594 -8.44 -14.46 26.03
N HIS A 595 -7.24 -15.02 25.95
CA HIS A 595 -6.52 -15.56 27.10
C HIS A 595 -5.18 -14.86 27.43
N GLU A 596 -4.59 -14.13 26.49
CA GLU A 596 -3.31 -13.42 26.63
C GLU A 596 -3.29 -12.18 25.69
N PRO A 597 -4.12 -11.16 25.95
CA PRO A 597 -4.29 -10.01 25.04
C PRO A 597 -3.03 -9.13 24.86
N ASP A 598 -2.09 -9.25 25.80
CA ASP A 598 -0.75 -8.66 25.82
C ASP A 598 0.32 -9.57 25.19
N HIS A 599 -0.08 -10.66 24.51
CA HIS A 599 0.84 -11.54 23.81
C HIS A 599 1.65 -10.81 22.74
N ILE A 600 2.95 -11.12 22.63
CA ILE A 600 3.92 -10.45 21.75
C ILE A 600 3.48 -10.43 20.28
N LEU A 601 2.94 -11.54 19.77
CA LEU A 601 2.48 -11.57 18.37
C LEU A 601 1.25 -10.69 18.14
N LEU A 602 0.40 -10.46 19.14
CA LEU A 602 -0.69 -9.49 19.00
C LEU A 602 -0.12 -8.07 18.98
N GLU A 603 0.88 -7.78 19.80
CA GLU A 603 1.62 -6.51 19.76
C GLU A 603 2.30 -6.28 18.40
N ALA A 604 3.01 -7.29 17.87
CA ALA A 604 3.62 -7.26 16.55
C ALA A 604 2.56 -7.04 15.45
N THR A 605 1.42 -7.72 15.56
CA THR A 605 0.30 -7.60 14.62
C THR A 605 -0.27 -6.18 14.59
N ARG A 606 -0.45 -5.54 15.75
CA ARG A 606 -0.94 -4.15 15.83
C ARG A 606 0.07 -3.18 15.19
N ARG A 607 1.36 -3.33 15.47
CA ARG A 607 2.43 -2.52 14.87
C ARG A 607 2.47 -2.66 13.34
N ASP A 608 2.33 -3.88 12.82
CA ASP A 608 2.26 -4.15 11.38
C ASP A 608 1.00 -3.57 10.73
N ALA A 609 -0.16 -3.76 11.34
CA ALA A 609 -1.43 -3.25 10.81
C ALA A 609 -1.42 -1.72 10.73
N ALA A 610 -0.88 -1.06 11.76
CA ALA A 610 -0.80 0.39 11.83
C ALA A 610 0.14 1.02 10.79
N SER A 611 1.26 0.37 10.50
CA SER A 611 2.24 0.85 9.53
C SER A 611 1.92 0.45 8.09
N GLY A 612 1.28 -0.70 7.87
CA GLY A 612 1.05 -1.26 6.54
C GLY A 612 -0.32 -0.99 5.94
N LEU A 613 -1.40 -1.19 6.71
CA LEU A 613 -2.76 -1.29 6.16
C LEU A 613 -3.64 -0.05 6.42
N LEU A 614 -3.28 0.77 7.42
CA LEU A 614 -4.14 1.87 7.91
C LEU A 614 -3.48 3.25 7.90
N ASP A 615 -2.17 3.31 7.60
CA ASP A 615 -1.34 4.52 7.67
C ASP A 615 -1.71 5.45 8.85
N ILE A 616 -1.80 4.85 10.06
CA ILE A 616 -2.32 5.54 11.26
C ILE A 616 -1.43 6.71 11.63
N GLY A 617 -0.11 6.56 11.44
CA GLY A 617 0.85 7.64 11.71
C GLY A 617 0.56 8.88 10.87
N ARG A 618 0.27 8.70 9.57
CA ARG A 618 -0.10 9.81 8.69
C ARG A 618 -1.46 10.40 9.04
N LEU A 619 -2.43 9.57 9.36
CA LEU A 619 -3.74 10.04 9.82
C LEU A 619 -3.63 10.86 11.11
N GLY A 620 -2.82 10.41 12.08
CA GLY A 620 -2.54 11.16 13.31
C GLY A 620 -1.86 12.50 13.04
N ALA A 621 -0.86 12.53 12.16
CA ALA A 621 -0.22 13.78 11.75
C ALA A 621 -1.19 14.75 11.07
N MET A 622 -2.14 14.22 10.28
CA MET A 622 -3.21 15.01 9.68
C MET A 622 -4.15 15.62 10.71
N LEU A 623 -4.67 14.80 11.63
CA LEU A 623 -5.60 15.23 12.69
C LEU A 623 -4.94 16.30 13.58
N ALA A 624 -3.67 16.10 13.93
CA ALA A 624 -2.88 17.09 14.65
C ALA A 624 -2.71 18.40 13.86
N ARG A 625 -2.43 18.33 12.54
CA ARG A 625 -2.29 19.51 11.68
C ARG A 625 -3.56 20.35 11.65
N ILE A 626 -4.71 19.71 11.52
CA ILE A 626 -6.00 20.39 11.27
C ILE A 626 -6.69 20.84 12.56
N LYS A 627 -6.12 20.53 13.73
CA LYS A 627 -6.73 20.83 15.04
C LYS A 627 -6.94 22.34 15.18
N GLY A 628 -8.20 22.76 15.25
CA GLY A 628 -8.59 24.18 15.28
C GLY A 628 -8.61 24.88 13.90
N HIS A 629 -8.34 24.16 12.81
CA HIS A 629 -8.22 24.67 11.44
C HIS A 629 -9.21 23.98 10.47
N VAL A 630 -10.35 23.50 10.96
CA VAL A 630 -11.41 22.91 10.12
C VAL A 630 -12.35 24.01 9.62
N ILE A 631 -12.49 24.14 8.30
CA ILE A 631 -13.30 25.18 7.65
C ILE A 631 -14.46 24.53 6.91
N HIS A 632 -15.69 24.98 7.19
CA HIS A 632 -16.91 24.47 6.56
C HIS A 632 -17.45 25.42 5.47
N ARG A 633 -17.92 24.83 4.36
CA ARG A 633 -18.72 25.50 3.34
C ARG A 633 -19.95 24.65 2.99
N GLY A 634 -21.14 25.15 3.33
CA GLY A 634 -22.39 24.64 2.78
C GLY A 634 -22.59 25.16 1.36
N LEU A 635 -22.85 24.26 0.42
CA LEU A 635 -23.04 24.54 -1.00
C LEU A 635 -24.37 23.97 -1.50
N ASP A 636 -24.97 24.63 -2.48
CA ASP A 636 -26.22 24.15 -3.10
C ASP A 636 -25.99 23.01 -4.11
N ARG A 637 -24.73 22.76 -4.50
CA ARG A 637 -24.35 21.77 -5.50
C ARG A 637 -22.88 21.38 -5.38
N VAL A 638 -22.51 20.30 -6.08
CA VAL A 638 -21.13 19.80 -6.16
C VAL A 638 -20.15 20.88 -6.65
N SER A 639 -19.01 21.00 -5.97
CA SER A 639 -17.90 21.89 -6.34
C SER A 639 -16.96 21.26 -7.38
N PRO A 640 -16.16 22.06 -8.10
CA PRO A 640 -15.13 21.53 -9.00
C PRO A 640 -14.13 20.55 -8.36
N LEU A 641 -13.71 20.79 -7.10
CA LEU A 641 -12.78 19.89 -6.41
C LEU A 641 -13.46 18.60 -5.93
N ALA A 642 -14.78 18.59 -5.71
CA ALA A 642 -15.51 17.39 -5.28
C ALA A 642 -15.72 16.37 -6.42
N VAL A 643 -15.78 16.81 -7.68
CA VAL A 643 -16.05 15.93 -8.83
C VAL A 643 -15.17 14.66 -8.87
N PRO A 644 -13.85 14.72 -8.63
CA PRO A 644 -12.98 13.55 -8.73
C PRO A 644 -13.31 12.45 -7.72
N VAL A 645 -13.59 12.80 -6.47
CA VAL A 645 -13.97 11.82 -5.44
C VAL A 645 -15.39 11.30 -5.65
N MET A 646 -16.29 12.12 -6.23
CA MET A 646 -17.66 11.71 -6.54
C MET A 646 -17.76 10.68 -7.67
N LEU A 647 -16.79 10.68 -8.59
CA LEU A 647 -16.66 9.75 -9.72
C LEU A 647 -15.68 8.59 -9.44
N GLU A 648 -15.15 8.51 -8.22
CA GLU A 648 -14.25 7.45 -7.79
C GLU A 648 -14.98 6.11 -7.71
N ILE A 649 -14.28 5.03 -8.09
CA ILE A 649 -14.79 3.65 -8.01
C ILE A 649 -14.34 3.03 -6.68
N GLY A 650 -15.20 2.18 -6.11
CA GLY A 650 -14.96 1.52 -4.82
C GLY A 650 -15.62 2.28 -3.68
N ARG A 651 -16.94 2.46 -3.80
CA ARG A 651 -17.78 2.96 -2.73
C ARG A 651 -17.87 1.90 -1.64
N GLU A 652 -17.58 2.30 -0.41
CA GLU A 652 -17.69 1.45 0.77
C GLU A 652 -19.08 1.66 1.40
N PRO A 653 -19.98 0.67 1.35
CA PRO A 653 -21.26 0.77 2.03
C PRO A 653 -21.07 0.70 3.54
N VAL A 654 -21.91 1.43 4.27
CA VAL A 654 -21.97 1.36 5.74
C VAL A 654 -23.26 0.65 6.13
N ALA A 655 -23.13 -0.45 6.87
CA ALA A 655 -24.26 -1.10 7.51
C ALA A 655 -24.63 -0.32 8.78
N GLY A 656 -25.90 0.04 8.90
CA GLY A 656 -26.43 0.86 10.00
C GLY A 656 -27.88 1.27 9.75
N GLU A 657 -28.42 2.13 10.63
CA GLU A 657 -29.83 2.55 10.62
C GLU A 657 -30.22 3.15 9.26
N GLY A 658 -29.30 3.85 8.61
CA GLY A 658 -29.54 4.43 7.29
C GLY A 658 -29.82 3.38 6.20
N GLN A 659 -29.11 2.24 6.22
CA GLN A 659 -29.34 1.18 5.25
C GLN A 659 -30.67 0.46 5.51
N ASP A 660 -31.02 0.26 6.78
CA ASP A 660 -32.29 -0.35 7.18
C ASP A 660 -33.48 0.53 6.74
N LEU A 661 -33.39 1.84 6.92
CA LEU A 661 -34.41 2.79 6.44
C LEU A 661 -34.57 2.79 4.93
N VAL A 662 -33.48 2.73 4.16
CA VAL A 662 -33.56 2.62 2.69
C VAL A 662 -34.25 1.32 2.28
N LEU A 663 -34.03 0.23 3.02
CA LEU A 663 -34.70 -1.05 2.78
C LEU A 663 -36.18 -1.01 3.17
N GLU A 664 -36.53 -0.34 4.27
CA GLU A 664 -37.92 -0.10 4.68
C GLU A 664 -38.65 0.77 3.65
N GLU A 665 -38.08 1.90 3.22
CA GLU A 665 -38.65 2.76 2.17
C GLU A 665 -38.84 1.99 0.86
N ALA A 666 -37.85 1.20 0.43
CA ALA A 666 -37.97 0.37 -0.77
C ALA A 666 -39.03 -0.74 -0.61
N ALA A 667 -39.18 -1.31 0.58
CA ALA A 667 -40.22 -2.29 0.88
C ALA A 667 -41.62 -1.65 0.84
N ASP A 668 -41.77 -0.45 1.41
CA ASP A 668 -43.01 0.31 1.39
C ASP A 668 -43.40 0.74 -0.03
N GLU A 669 -42.44 1.18 -0.85
CA GLU A 669 -42.66 1.47 -2.28
C GLU A 669 -43.10 0.21 -3.05
N LEU A 670 -42.45 -0.94 -2.82
CA LEU A 670 -42.84 -2.21 -3.44
C LEU A 670 -44.21 -2.71 -2.97
N ILE A 671 -44.55 -2.50 -1.70
CA ILE A 671 -45.87 -2.81 -1.15
C ILE A 671 -46.92 -1.89 -1.79
N ALA A 672 -46.65 -0.59 -1.91
CA ALA A 672 -47.54 0.36 -2.56
C ALA A 672 -47.75 0.00 -4.05
N GLU A 673 -46.68 -0.32 -4.79
CA GLU A 673 -46.76 -0.77 -6.19
C GLU A 673 -47.55 -2.08 -6.33
N ALA A 674 -47.38 -3.02 -5.39
CA ALA A 674 -48.13 -4.27 -5.37
C ALA A 674 -49.61 -4.08 -4.99
N MET A 675 -49.93 -3.02 -4.23
CA MET A 675 -51.29 -2.70 -3.78
C MET A 675 -52.09 -1.82 -4.76
N GLY A 676 -51.44 -1.16 -5.71
CA GLY A 676 -52.07 -0.37 -6.78
C GLY A 676 -52.03 1.12 -6.55
#